data_AF-A0AAX7VM31-F1
#
_entry.id   AF-A0AAX7VM31-F1
#
_cell.length_a   1.000
_cell.length_b   1.000
_cell.length_c   1.000
_cell.angle_alpha   90.00
_cell.angle_beta   90.00
_cell.angle_gamma   90.00
#
_symmetry.space_group_name_H-M   'P 1'
#
loop_
_entity.id
_entity.type
_entity.pdbx_description
1 polymer ?
#
loop_
_entity_poly.entity_id
_entity_poly.type
_entity_poly.pdbx_seq_one_letter_code
_entity_poly.pdbx_strand_id
1 'polypeptide(L)'
;MIIVLCLFILPLLFLLCWFSSSYKMHLRYQFSSFVSVFVLFLFFPLRSISGLLARCCCQSRACLVSNILTLLGFCSPALPVMQVTIEITRQQVEKIFGLDEYWCQCVAWSTTGTQKSQKAYIRIAYLRKNFEEEPQGKEVALDQEVLLRCHPPEGVPQAEVEWQRNEDVIDPASDPNFVITPDHNLVIKKARLADTGNYTCVAKNIVARRKSTSAAILVYVNGGWSTWTTWSSCSAVCGRGWQKRSRSCTNPTPLNGGTSCEGQNVQKSACVATCPVDGGWSEWSKWSACGADCSMWRSRECTQPSPGTGGKDCQGLDLQSLNCTSEQCPQSECTTTHQDGFAVSGAEDVALYVGMVAVALCLTLLLIVVVLVYRRKKEGLDADVADSSILTTGFQPMGIKPKNSHLLTIQPDLTTTTTSYQGTLRSRHDATGKFSMTNGPLLDPLPNGSHTLHNGKLNSDAAAEFVSRLSTQSYFKTLPRDVANTSYGTFNFLGGRLTIPNTGISLLIPPEAIPRGKIYEIYLTVQRKEDLRLPVAGCQTLLSPIVSCGPPGVVLSRPVILSMDHCFDACLDNWAVRLKKQNYEGAWEDVLLMGEELVSDPYYCQLEAETCRLFSEQLGTFALVGESLHMGAAKRLRLVLFSDAYCSTLEYNIRVYCMDDTQDVFKEVMQMERQLGGRLIDEPHVLLFKDSYHNLRLSIHDMPQAHWRSKLLAGYQEIPFYHIWNGSQRYLHCTFTLERLSLSTCELTCQLCVWQVEGEGQSFSLDFNIAKVTFDTRALDSEFLLMDSNATALAGPSAFQIPYLIRQKICSSLDAPCPNGADWRMLAQRLKLERHMSFFASKASPTSVILDLWEAQHFHSGNINQLATVMADIGKQEAMIFLVSDGEC
;
A
#
# COMPACT_ATOMS: atom_id res chain seq x y z
N MET A 1 35.39 24.92 -20.39
CA MET A 1 36.43 25.94 -20.12
C MET A 1 36.95 25.84 -18.68
N ILE A 2 37.43 24.66 -18.22
CA ILE A 2 37.89 24.46 -16.83
C ILE A 2 39.22 23.68 -16.75
N ILE A 3 39.49 22.78 -17.71
CA ILE A 3 40.67 21.90 -17.73
C ILE A 3 42.02 22.65 -17.94
N VAL A 4 41.99 23.91 -18.37
CA VAL A 4 43.21 24.72 -18.62
C VAL A 4 43.67 25.51 -17.37
N LEU A 5 42.82 25.68 -16.34
CA LEU A 5 43.16 26.54 -15.19
C LEU A 5 44.03 25.87 -14.12
N CYS A 6 43.96 24.55 -13.96
CA CYS A 6 44.65 23.84 -12.87
C CYS A 6 46.18 23.76 -13.02
N LEU A 7 46.73 24.03 -14.21
CA LEU A 7 48.17 23.92 -14.49
C LEU A 7 49.01 25.13 -14.03
N PHE A 8 48.40 26.21 -13.54
CA PHE A 8 49.11 27.46 -13.23
C PHE A 8 49.00 27.97 -11.77
N ILE A 9 48.24 27.32 -10.89
CA ILE A 9 47.97 27.82 -9.54
C ILE A 9 48.80 27.13 -8.43
N LEU A 10 49.25 25.88 -8.63
CA LEU A 10 50.14 25.20 -7.68
C LEU A 10 51.53 25.86 -7.44
N PRO A 11 52.20 26.56 -8.38
CA PRO A 11 53.53 27.14 -8.10
C PRO A 11 53.48 28.38 -7.20
N LEU A 12 52.30 29.00 -6.99
CA LEU A 12 52.16 30.25 -6.23
C LEU A 12 52.21 30.05 -4.70
N LEU A 13 51.88 28.87 -4.19
CA LEU A 13 51.97 28.56 -2.76
C LEU A 13 53.41 28.30 -2.29
N PHE A 14 54.31 27.88 -3.19
CA PHE A 14 55.71 27.59 -2.85
C PHE A 14 56.57 28.85 -2.62
N LEU A 15 56.13 30.03 -3.06
CA LEU A 15 56.87 31.29 -2.95
C LEU A 15 56.64 32.04 -1.63
N LEU A 16 55.60 31.72 -0.86
CA LEU A 16 55.26 32.42 0.38
C LEU A 16 55.96 31.89 1.64
N CYS A 17 56.49 30.66 1.62
CA CYS A 17 57.20 30.07 2.76
C CYS A 17 58.72 30.31 2.74
N TRP A 18 59.25 31.12 1.82
CA TRP A 18 60.71 31.32 1.66
C TRP A 18 61.22 32.69 2.16
N PHE A 19 60.40 33.44 2.91
CA PHE A 19 60.77 34.75 3.48
C PHE A 19 60.36 34.91 4.96
N SER A 20 60.93 34.10 5.85
CA SER A 20 61.28 34.56 7.21
C SER A 20 62.28 33.62 7.88
N SER A 21 63.54 34.04 7.93
CA SER A 21 64.57 33.40 8.78
C SER A 21 64.66 34.17 10.10
N SER A 22 64.67 33.47 11.23
CA SER A 22 65.63 33.72 12.33
C SER A 22 65.56 32.69 13.48
N TYR A 23 66.67 32.64 14.23
CA TYR A 23 66.88 32.00 15.55
C TYR A 23 67.02 30.46 15.64
N LYS A 24 68.30 30.04 15.69
CA LYS A 24 69.00 29.33 16.79
C LYS A 24 68.27 28.16 17.52
N MET A 25 68.93 27.06 17.91
CA MET A 25 70.37 26.87 18.15
C MET A 25 70.84 25.40 18.03
N HIS A 26 72.17 25.24 17.93
CA HIS A 26 72.96 23.99 17.91
C HIS A 26 72.44 22.75 18.68
N LEU A 27 72.62 21.59 18.06
CA LEU A 27 73.57 20.58 18.55
C LEU A 27 74.15 19.75 17.38
N ARG A 28 75.43 19.35 17.49
CA ARG A 28 76.12 18.50 16.50
C ARG A 28 75.98 17.03 16.89
N TYR A 29 75.86 16.12 15.93
CA TYR A 29 76.60 14.85 15.91
C TYR A 29 76.87 14.40 14.46
N GLN A 30 77.63 13.32 14.28
CA GLN A 30 78.37 13.01 13.05
C GLN A 30 77.50 12.47 11.91
N PHE A 31 77.99 12.66 10.68
CA PHE A 31 77.50 11.98 9.48
C PHE A 31 77.63 10.46 9.60
N SER A 32 76.55 9.74 9.29
CA SER A 32 76.58 8.39 8.74
C SER A 32 75.73 8.36 7.48
N SER A 33 76.25 7.78 6.40
CA SER A 33 75.66 7.94 5.06
C SER A 33 74.52 6.95 4.82
N PHE A 34 73.28 7.39 5.00
CA PHE A 34 72.10 6.60 4.64
C PHE A 34 71.84 6.63 3.13
N VAL A 35 72.11 5.51 2.46
CA VAL A 35 71.73 5.27 1.06
C VAL A 35 70.31 4.70 1.01
N SER A 36 69.33 5.54 0.68
CA SER A 36 67.93 5.14 0.54
C SER A 36 67.67 4.50 -0.82
N VAL A 37 67.59 3.17 -0.87
CA VAL A 37 67.17 2.41 -2.06
C VAL A 37 65.64 2.43 -2.17
N PHE A 38 65.12 3.14 -3.16
CA PHE A 38 63.69 3.06 -3.51
C PHE A 38 63.41 1.81 -4.35
N VAL A 39 62.49 0.97 -3.88
CA VAL A 39 61.99 -0.20 -4.61
C VAL A 39 60.59 0.10 -5.11
N LEU A 40 60.42 0.21 -6.43
CA LEU A 40 59.11 0.38 -7.04
C LEU A 40 58.41 -0.97 -7.17
N PHE A 41 57.24 -1.13 -6.54
CA PHE A 41 56.40 -2.32 -6.67
C PHE A 41 55.23 -2.04 -7.62
N LEU A 42 55.12 -2.81 -8.69
CA LEU A 42 53.93 -2.82 -9.56
C LEU A 42 53.04 -4.01 -9.19
N PHE A 43 51.79 -3.72 -8.82
CA PHE A 43 50.75 -4.73 -8.58
C PHE A 43 49.74 -4.73 -9.73
N PHE A 44 49.41 -5.92 -10.22
CA PHE A 44 48.21 -6.17 -11.01
C PHE A 44 47.20 -6.92 -10.13
N PRO A 45 45.96 -6.41 -9.92
CA PRO A 45 44.96 -7.09 -9.11
C PRO A 45 44.36 -8.27 -9.87
N LEU A 46 44.94 -9.45 -9.68
CA LEU A 46 44.48 -10.71 -10.28
C LEU A 46 43.56 -11.46 -9.30
N ARG A 47 42.37 -11.86 -9.78
CA ARG A 47 41.26 -12.38 -8.95
C ARG A 47 40.76 -13.71 -9.51
N SER A 48 40.48 -14.68 -8.65
CA SER A 48 39.95 -15.98 -9.05
C SER A 48 38.46 -15.88 -9.41
N ILE A 49 38.12 -16.30 -10.64
CA ILE A 49 36.75 -16.50 -11.10
C ILE A 49 36.62 -18.00 -11.47
N SER A 50 35.50 -18.62 -11.11
CA SER A 50 35.10 -19.99 -11.51
C SER A 50 36.22 -21.04 -11.47
N GLY A 51 36.90 -21.19 -10.32
CA GLY A 51 37.84 -22.29 -10.07
C GLY A 51 39.28 -22.09 -10.57
N LEU A 52 39.60 -20.95 -11.20
CA LEU A 52 40.95 -20.63 -11.65
C LEU A 52 41.92 -20.31 -10.50
N LEU A 53 43.20 -20.66 -10.70
CA LEU A 53 44.32 -20.27 -9.84
C LEU A 53 44.44 -18.74 -9.76
N ALA A 54 44.49 -18.19 -8.56
CA ALA A 54 44.87 -16.79 -8.36
C ALA A 54 46.40 -16.68 -8.43
N ARG A 55 46.93 -15.68 -9.14
CA ARG A 55 48.37 -15.43 -9.25
C ARG A 55 48.73 -14.11 -8.58
N CYS A 56 49.43 -14.17 -7.45
CA CYS A 56 50.04 -12.97 -6.86
C CYS A 56 51.43 -12.78 -7.46
N CYS A 57 51.58 -11.78 -8.33
CA CYS A 57 52.85 -11.38 -8.90
C CYS A 57 53.44 -10.20 -8.12
N CYS A 58 54.68 -10.35 -7.66
CA CYS A 58 55.50 -9.27 -7.12
C CYS A 58 56.66 -8.99 -8.07
N GLN A 59 56.88 -7.73 -8.41
CA GLN A 59 58.04 -7.26 -9.15
C GLN A 59 58.81 -6.26 -8.29
N SER A 60 60.13 -6.41 -8.23
CA SER A 60 61.03 -5.52 -7.47
C SER A 60 62.26 -5.16 -8.31
N ARG A 61 62.66 -3.89 -8.25
CA ARG A 61 63.89 -3.36 -8.85
C ARG A 61 64.65 -2.59 -7.78
N ALA A 62 65.93 -2.87 -7.62
CA ALA A 62 66.80 -2.11 -6.72
C ALA A 62 67.34 -0.86 -7.45
N CYS A 63 67.02 0.34 -6.96
CA CYS A 63 67.52 1.59 -7.50
C CYS A 63 68.66 2.15 -6.63
N LEU A 64 69.90 2.08 -7.14
CA LEU A 64 71.05 2.75 -6.54
C LEU A 64 71.01 4.25 -6.85
N VAL A 65 70.79 5.08 -5.83
CA VAL A 65 70.86 6.55 -5.94
C VAL A 65 72.27 7.00 -5.57
N SER A 66 73.13 7.21 -6.57
CA SER A 66 74.47 7.76 -6.39
C SER A 66 74.52 9.24 -6.77
N ASN A 67 74.80 10.08 -5.77
CA ASN A 67 75.00 11.54 -5.84
C ASN A 67 73.73 12.41 -6.02
N ILE A 68 73.87 13.67 -5.55
CA ILE A 68 72.80 14.59 -5.15
C ILE A 68 72.03 15.24 -6.32
N LEU A 69 72.39 14.96 -7.58
CA LEU A 69 71.84 15.67 -8.75
C LEU A 69 70.54 15.09 -9.34
N THR A 70 70.13 13.87 -8.98
CA THR A 70 68.94 13.22 -9.55
C THR A 70 67.67 13.47 -8.74
N LEU A 71 67.18 14.71 -8.75
CA LEU A 71 65.82 15.07 -8.29
C LEU A 71 64.74 14.86 -9.37
N LEU A 72 65.10 14.28 -10.51
CA LEU A 72 64.19 13.77 -11.53
C LEU A 72 64.33 12.24 -11.61
N GLY A 73 63.23 11.53 -11.36
CA GLY A 73 63.22 10.09 -11.00
C GLY A 73 63.47 9.09 -12.13
N PHE A 74 64.65 9.13 -12.76
CA PHE A 74 65.07 8.13 -13.76
C PHE A 74 65.97 7.05 -13.14
N CYS A 75 65.36 5.99 -12.61
CA CYS A 75 66.10 4.77 -12.25
C CYS A 75 66.48 4.00 -13.53
N SER A 76 67.78 3.76 -13.73
CA SER A 76 68.33 3.21 -14.98
C SER A 76 67.71 1.85 -15.36
N PRO A 77 67.34 1.62 -16.64
CA PRO A 77 66.75 0.36 -17.07
C PRO A 77 67.71 -0.85 -17.00
N ALA A 78 69.02 -0.61 -16.82
CA ALA A 78 70.03 -1.66 -16.71
C ALA A 78 70.08 -2.37 -15.34
N LEU A 79 69.31 -1.89 -14.34
CA LEU A 79 69.29 -2.48 -13.00
C LEU A 79 68.44 -3.77 -12.97
N PRO A 80 68.93 -4.86 -12.33
CA PRO A 80 68.27 -6.16 -12.34
C PRO A 80 66.89 -6.07 -11.69
N VAL A 81 65.92 -6.72 -12.32
CA VAL A 81 64.53 -6.79 -11.87
C VAL A 81 64.25 -8.24 -11.48
N MET A 82 63.86 -8.46 -10.22
CA MET A 82 63.44 -9.77 -9.75
C MET A 82 61.91 -9.79 -9.69
N GLN A 83 61.32 -10.74 -10.43
CA GLN A 83 59.87 -10.97 -10.47
C GLN A 83 59.58 -12.36 -9.90
N VAL A 84 58.69 -12.42 -8.92
CA VAL A 84 58.26 -13.64 -8.25
C VAL A 84 56.75 -13.74 -8.36
N THR A 85 56.25 -14.87 -8.86
CA THR A 85 54.80 -15.15 -8.92
C THR A 85 54.50 -16.37 -8.08
N ILE A 86 53.52 -16.26 -7.20
CA ILE A 86 52.96 -17.40 -6.46
C ILE A 86 51.57 -17.74 -7.01
N GLU A 87 51.27 -19.02 -7.12
CA GLU A 87 49.94 -19.52 -7.47
C GLU A 87 49.20 -19.94 -6.19
N ILE A 88 47.94 -19.53 -6.08
CA ILE A 88 47.09 -19.73 -4.90
C ILE A 88 45.84 -20.47 -5.36
N THR A 89 45.63 -21.66 -4.80
CA THR A 89 44.46 -22.50 -5.12
C THR A 89 43.25 -22.09 -4.28
N ARG A 90 42.05 -22.32 -4.81
CA ARG A 90 40.79 -22.11 -4.07
C ARG A 90 40.79 -22.86 -2.73
N GLN A 91 41.28 -24.10 -2.71
CA GLN A 91 41.39 -24.95 -1.51
C GLN A 91 42.30 -24.35 -0.42
N GLN A 92 43.38 -23.65 -0.78
CA GLN A 92 44.26 -22.98 0.19
C GLN A 92 43.57 -21.81 0.89
N VAL A 93 42.65 -21.12 0.20
CA VAL A 93 41.86 -20.02 0.79
C VAL A 93 40.70 -20.60 1.61
N GLU A 94 39.97 -21.59 1.07
CA GLU A 94 38.83 -22.24 1.75
C GLU A 94 39.22 -22.87 3.11
N LYS A 95 40.44 -23.43 3.23
CA LYS A 95 40.93 -24.04 4.48
C LYS A 95 41.16 -23.05 5.64
N ILE A 96 41.12 -21.74 5.40
CA ILE A 96 41.45 -20.68 6.38
C ILE A 96 40.23 -19.84 6.80
N PHE A 97 39.04 -20.09 6.23
CA PHE A 97 37.81 -19.42 6.67
C PHE A 97 37.48 -19.73 8.13
N GLY A 98 37.43 -18.68 8.96
CA GLY A 98 36.96 -18.77 10.35
C GLY A 98 37.60 -17.78 11.31
N LEU A 99 38.83 -17.31 11.08
CA LEU A 99 39.57 -16.48 12.05
C LEU A 99 40.30 -15.25 11.49
N ASP A 100 40.73 -15.24 10.22
CA ASP A 100 41.54 -14.15 9.67
C ASP A 100 41.35 -14.00 8.14
N GLU A 101 41.61 -12.81 7.59
CA GLU A 101 41.61 -12.61 6.13
C GLU A 101 42.87 -13.22 5.47
N TYR A 102 42.71 -13.89 4.33
CA TYR A 102 43.86 -14.39 3.56
C TYR A 102 44.57 -13.24 2.83
N TRP A 103 45.83 -12.96 3.20
CA TRP A 103 46.66 -11.93 2.56
C TRP A 103 48.07 -12.43 2.23
N CYS A 104 48.68 -11.83 1.22
CA CYS A 104 50.08 -12.01 0.86
C CYS A 104 50.83 -10.68 0.91
N GLN A 105 52.07 -10.69 1.41
CA GLN A 105 52.96 -9.52 1.42
C GLN A 105 54.30 -9.92 0.82
N CYS A 106 54.76 -9.18 -0.18
CA CYS A 106 56.08 -9.38 -0.77
C CYS A 106 57.15 -8.74 0.13
N VAL A 107 58.30 -9.38 0.23
CA VAL A 107 59.49 -8.84 0.88
C VAL A 107 60.62 -8.88 -0.14
N ALA A 108 61.24 -7.73 -0.39
CA ALA A 108 62.42 -7.62 -1.23
C ALA A 108 63.67 -7.48 -0.36
N TRP A 109 64.73 -8.21 -0.71
CA TRP A 109 66.04 -8.13 -0.05
C TRP A 109 67.01 -7.30 -0.91
N SER A 110 67.83 -6.49 -0.24
CA SER A 110 68.90 -5.68 -0.85
C SER A 110 70.14 -5.72 0.04
N THR A 111 71.30 -5.33 -0.49
CA THR A 111 72.55 -5.19 0.29
C THR A 111 72.46 -4.16 1.42
N THR A 112 71.45 -3.29 1.41
CA THR A 112 71.19 -2.23 2.40
C THR A 112 70.06 -2.57 3.38
N GLY A 113 69.35 -3.69 3.23
CA GLY A 113 68.23 -4.08 4.09
C GLY A 113 67.05 -4.69 3.33
N THR A 114 65.91 -4.84 4.02
CA THR A 114 64.68 -5.43 3.47
C THR A 114 63.53 -4.43 3.40
N GLN A 115 62.74 -4.50 2.32
CA GLN A 115 61.55 -3.67 2.13
C GLN A 115 60.32 -4.55 1.93
N LYS A 116 59.23 -4.24 2.64
CA LYS A 116 57.95 -4.94 2.50
C LYS A 116 57.01 -4.16 1.55
N SER A 117 56.18 -4.88 0.80
CA SER A 117 55.09 -4.31 0.01
C SER A 117 53.86 -3.97 0.86
N GLN A 118 52.82 -3.40 0.25
CA GLN A 118 51.46 -3.48 0.79
C GLN A 118 50.97 -4.93 0.85
N LYS A 119 49.99 -5.22 1.70
CA LYS A 119 49.30 -6.52 1.75
C LYS A 119 48.31 -6.62 0.59
N ALA A 120 48.42 -7.67 -0.22
CA ALA A 120 47.41 -8.05 -1.21
C ALA A 120 46.45 -9.06 -0.58
N TYR A 121 45.18 -8.70 -0.47
CA TYR A 121 44.13 -9.54 0.11
C TYR A 121 43.49 -10.41 -0.98
N ILE A 122 43.38 -11.72 -0.73
CA ILE A 122 42.78 -12.69 -1.64
C ILE A 122 41.46 -13.16 -1.02
N ARG A 123 40.35 -12.82 -1.67
CA ARG A 123 39.00 -13.23 -1.27
C ARG A 123 38.35 -14.02 -2.41
N ILE A 124 37.47 -14.96 -2.08
CA ILE A 124 36.70 -15.70 -3.08
C ILE A 124 35.70 -14.74 -3.72
N ALA A 125 35.74 -14.59 -5.04
CA ALA A 125 34.84 -13.69 -5.74
C ALA A 125 33.46 -14.32 -5.95
N TYR A 126 32.41 -13.64 -5.51
CA TYR A 126 31.02 -14.01 -5.74
C TYR A 126 30.13 -12.77 -5.94
N LEU A 127 28.93 -13.00 -6.48
CA LEU A 127 27.83 -12.05 -6.51
C LEU A 127 26.54 -12.86 -6.33
N ARG A 128 25.70 -12.48 -5.35
CA ARG A 128 24.38 -13.14 -5.13
C ARG A 128 23.47 -12.95 -6.35
N LYS A 129 22.38 -13.73 -6.40
CA LYS A 129 21.36 -13.61 -7.47
C LYS A 129 20.34 -12.51 -7.17
N ASN A 130 19.97 -12.36 -5.89
CA ASN A 130 18.90 -11.49 -5.43
C ASN A 130 19.50 -10.14 -5.02
N PHE A 131 18.85 -9.04 -5.39
CA PHE A 131 19.16 -7.69 -4.88
C PHE A 131 18.72 -7.56 -3.42
N GLU A 132 19.29 -6.57 -2.73
CA GLU A 132 18.96 -6.27 -1.32
C GLU A 132 17.78 -5.28 -1.23
N GLU A 133 17.71 -4.30 -2.14
CA GLU A 133 16.52 -3.49 -2.40
C GLU A 133 16.38 -3.31 -3.92
N GLU A 134 15.21 -3.66 -4.47
CA GLU A 134 14.87 -3.45 -5.88
C GLU A 134 14.05 -2.17 -6.09
N PRO A 135 14.20 -1.49 -7.25
CA PRO A 135 13.49 -0.26 -7.52
C PRO A 135 11.99 -0.51 -7.69
N GLN A 136 11.18 0.28 -7.00
CA GLN A 136 9.72 0.19 -7.06
C GLN A 136 9.14 1.23 -8.02
N GLY A 137 8.14 0.81 -8.80
CA GLY A 137 7.39 1.70 -9.69
C GLY A 137 6.60 2.77 -8.93
N LYS A 138 6.42 3.95 -9.55
CA LYS A 138 5.78 5.12 -8.93
C LYS A 138 5.01 5.94 -9.96
N GLU A 139 3.83 6.38 -9.58
CA GLU A 139 3.07 7.42 -10.27
C GLU A 139 3.43 8.78 -9.65
N VAL A 140 3.85 9.75 -10.44
CA VAL A 140 4.39 11.03 -9.94
C VAL A 140 3.84 12.22 -10.72
N ALA A 141 3.48 13.29 -10.04
CA ALA A 141 3.02 14.52 -10.69
C ALA A 141 4.18 15.23 -11.43
N LEU A 142 3.85 15.92 -12.52
CA LEU A 142 4.77 16.79 -13.25
C LEU A 142 5.55 17.73 -12.31
N ASP A 143 6.83 17.97 -12.61
CA ASP A 143 7.77 18.82 -11.86
C ASP A 143 8.16 18.36 -10.43
N GLN A 144 7.61 17.25 -9.91
CA GLN A 144 8.08 16.66 -8.63
C GLN A 144 9.40 15.88 -8.78
N GLU A 145 10.11 15.69 -7.66
CA GLU A 145 11.33 14.88 -7.60
C GLU A 145 11.00 13.37 -7.47
N VAL A 146 11.72 12.52 -8.20
CA VAL A 146 11.59 11.05 -8.13
C VAL A 146 12.85 10.43 -7.56
N LEU A 147 12.77 9.82 -6.39
CA LEU A 147 13.83 8.95 -5.85
C LEU A 147 13.49 7.48 -6.11
N LEU A 148 14.36 6.78 -6.86
CA LEU A 148 14.35 5.33 -7.04
C LEU A 148 15.53 4.72 -6.30
N ARG A 149 15.24 3.82 -5.37
CA ARG A 149 16.26 3.14 -4.58
C ARG A 149 16.76 1.87 -5.26
N CYS A 150 18.01 1.53 -5.03
CA CYS A 150 18.56 0.23 -5.41
C CYS A 150 19.77 -0.13 -4.54
N HIS A 151 19.67 -1.23 -3.79
CA HIS A 151 20.81 -1.82 -3.10
C HIS A 151 21.22 -3.11 -3.83
N PRO A 152 22.43 -3.16 -4.43
CA PRO A 152 22.85 -4.26 -5.28
C PRO A 152 23.01 -5.58 -4.49
N PRO A 153 23.04 -6.75 -5.16
CA PRO A 153 23.29 -8.03 -4.50
C PRO A 153 24.64 -8.05 -3.78
N GLU A 154 24.69 -8.59 -2.57
CA GLU A 154 25.94 -8.86 -1.86
C GLU A 154 26.96 -9.58 -2.76
N GLY A 155 28.20 -9.10 -2.74
CA GLY A 155 29.28 -9.66 -3.56
C GLY A 155 30.65 -9.16 -3.15
N VAL A 156 31.67 -9.91 -3.55
CA VAL A 156 33.08 -9.60 -3.30
C VAL A 156 33.84 -9.58 -4.63
N PRO A 157 34.45 -8.45 -5.05
CA PRO A 157 34.27 -7.10 -4.47
C PRO A 157 32.81 -6.62 -4.57
N GLN A 158 32.48 -5.48 -3.95
CA GLN A 158 31.18 -4.84 -4.11
C GLN A 158 30.89 -4.56 -5.60
N ALA A 159 29.61 -4.61 -5.97
CA ALA A 159 29.17 -4.41 -7.34
C ALA A 159 29.05 -2.92 -7.70
N GLU A 160 29.46 -2.57 -8.92
CA GLU A 160 29.19 -1.26 -9.53
C GLU A 160 27.72 -1.22 -9.98
N VAL A 161 27.05 -0.08 -9.84
CA VAL A 161 25.64 0.08 -10.25
C VAL A 161 25.52 0.98 -11.47
N GLU A 162 24.92 0.42 -12.53
CA GLU A 162 24.52 1.11 -13.76
C GLU A 162 22.99 1.22 -13.78
N TRP A 163 22.42 2.37 -14.12
CA TRP A 163 20.97 2.54 -14.31
C TRP A 163 20.58 2.54 -15.78
N GLN A 164 19.47 1.87 -16.12
CA GLN A 164 18.92 1.82 -17.47
C GLN A 164 17.47 2.34 -17.48
N ARG A 165 17.07 3.05 -18.55
CA ARG A 165 15.69 3.45 -18.85
C ARG A 165 15.30 2.84 -20.20
N ASN A 166 14.28 1.99 -20.22
CA ASN A 166 13.83 1.26 -21.41
C ASN A 166 15.01 0.52 -22.11
N GLU A 167 15.85 -0.17 -21.32
CA GLU A 167 17.11 -0.82 -21.73
C GLU A 167 18.30 0.10 -22.08
N ASP A 168 18.10 1.38 -22.39
CA ASP A 168 19.20 2.33 -22.64
C ASP A 168 19.88 2.77 -21.34
N VAL A 169 21.21 2.89 -21.32
CA VAL A 169 21.97 3.34 -20.13
C VAL A 169 21.80 4.83 -19.90
N ILE A 170 21.49 5.24 -18.67
CA ILE A 170 21.40 6.65 -18.27
C ILE A 170 22.81 7.17 -17.96
N ASP A 171 23.26 8.20 -18.70
CA ASP A 171 24.47 8.96 -18.38
C ASP A 171 24.09 10.32 -17.75
N PRO A 172 24.38 10.57 -16.45
CA PRO A 172 24.16 11.86 -15.79
C PRO A 172 24.90 13.05 -16.42
N ALA A 173 25.94 12.82 -17.24
CA ALA A 173 26.60 13.87 -18.00
C ALA A 173 25.80 14.32 -19.24
N SER A 174 24.84 13.51 -19.70
CA SER A 174 24.00 13.80 -20.89
C SER A 174 22.76 14.63 -20.57
N ASP A 175 22.11 14.41 -19.41
CA ASP A 175 20.99 15.20 -18.92
C ASP A 175 21.09 15.41 -17.39
N PRO A 176 21.34 16.65 -16.91
CA PRO A 176 21.53 16.94 -15.50
C PRO A 176 20.25 16.82 -14.65
N ASN A 177 19.12 16.42 -15.22
CA ASN A 177 17.92 16.02 -14.46
C ASN A 177 18.15 14.75 -13.65
N PHE A 178 18.94 13.82 -14.19
CA PHE A 178 19.29 12.56 -13.55
C PHE A 178 20.54 12.74 -12.69
N VAL A 179 20.50 12.22 -11.46
CA VAL A 179 21.65 12.12 -10.56
C VAL A 179 21.67 10.74 -9.96
N ILE A 180 22.83 10.09 -9.99
CA ILE A 180 23.07 8.83 -9.27
C ILE A 180 23.81 9.19 -7.98
N THR A 181 23.29 8.79 -6.82
CA THR A 181 23.91 9.06 -5.51
C THR A 181 25.12 8.12 -5.29
N PRO A 182 26.07 8.44 -4.38
CA PRO A 182 27.12 7.49 -3.98
C PRO A 182 26.52 6.16 -3.47
N ASP A 183 25.36 6.22 -2.82
CA ASP A 183 24.55 5.09 -2.33
C ASP A 183 23.69 4.44 -3.44
N HIS A 184 24.12 4.56 -4.70
CA HIS A 184 23.59 3.90 -5.89
C HIS A 184 22.14 4.25 -6.30
N ASN A 185 21.46 5.16 -5.61
CA ASN A 185 20.07 5.53 -5.90
C ASN A 185 19.98 6.49 -7.09
N LEU A 186 18.89 6.42 -7.87
CA LEU A 186 18.63 7.35 -8.97
C LEU A 186 17.63 8.42 -8.54
N VAL A 187 18.01 9.69 -8.73
CA VAL A 187 17.18 10.87 -8.49
C VAL A 187 16.87 11.55 -9.83
N ILE A 188 15.58 11.76 -10.11
CA ILE A 188 15.08 12.61 -11.20
C ILE A 188 14.61 13.92 -10.56
N LYS A 189 15.35 15.02 -10.73
CA LYS A 189 15.09 16.29 -10.01
C LYS A 189 13.71 16.88 -10.30
N LYS A 190 13.23 16.73 -11.54
CA LYS A 190 11.91 17.17 -11.99
C LYS A 190 11.33 16.15 -12.97
N ALA A 191 10.22 15.54 -12.61
CA ALA A 191 9.49 14.58 -13.45
C ALA A 191 8.91 15.30 -14.68
N ARG A 192 9.41 14.95 -15.88
CA ARG A 192 8.85 15.39 -17.17
C ARG A 192 8.02 14.26 -17.79
N LEU A 193 7.07 14.58 -18.66
CA LEU A 193 6.30 13.54 -19.39
C LEU A 193 7.19 12.51 -20.11
N ALA A 194 8.32 12.97 -20.68
CA ALA A 194 9.31 12.14 -21.36
C ALA A 194 10.18 11.26 -20.43
N ASP A 195 10.05 11.42 -19.11
CA ASP A 195 10.70 10.55 -18.12
C ASP A 195 9.82 9.33 -17.76
N THR A 196 8.62 9.23 -18.32
CA THR A 196 7.76 8.03 -18.24
C THR A 196 8.45 6.83 -18.91
N GLY A 197 8.56 5.70 -18.21
CA GLY A 197 9.22 4.50 -18.74
C GLY A 197 9.61 3.49 -17.66
N ASN A 198 10.26 2.41 -18.07
CA ASN A 198 10.73 1.34 -17.20
C ASN A 198 12.20 1.57 -16.82
N TYR A 199 12.47 1.74 -15.53
CA TYR A 199 13.80 1.96 -14.98
C TYR A 199 14.33 0.68 -14.33
N THR A 200 15.50 0.22 -14.77
CA THR A 200 16.12 -1.01 -14.30
C THR A 200 17.45 -0.68 -13.65
N CYS A 201 17.66 -1.15 -12.42
CA CYS A 201 18.95 -1.08 -11.76
C CYS A 201 19.80 -2.29 -12.16
N VAL A 202 21.11 -2.08 -12.40
CA VAL A 202 21.99 -3.13 -12.89
C VAL A 202 23.29 -3.18 -12.10
N ALA A 203 23.40 -4.21 -11.26
CA ALA A 203 24.58 -4.50 -10.48
C ALA A 203 25.60 -5.30 -11.30
N LYS A 204 26.85 -4.87 -11.31
CA LYS A 204 27.92 -5.38 -12.15
C LYS A 204 29.15 -5.68 -11.31
N ASN A 205 29.60 -6.93 -11.35
CA ASN A 205 30.81 -7.38 -10.68
C ASN A 205 31.64 -8.23 -11.66
N ILE A 206 32.90 -8.47 -11.33
CA ILE A 206 33.83 -9.30 -12.12
C ILE A 206 33.29 -10.73 -12.37
N VAL A 207 32.36 -11.19 -11.53
CA VAL A 207 31.73 -12.52 -11.60
C VAL A 207 30.53 -12.55 -12.56
N ALA A 208 29.71 -11.49 -12.57
CA ALA A 208 28.47 -11.41 -13.35
C ALA A 208 27.89 -9.98 -13.38
N ARG A 209 27.05 -9.71 -14.40
CA ARG A 209 26.08 -8.60 -14.41
C ARG A 209 24.71 -9.16 -14.00
N ARG A 210 23.96 -8.42 -13.17
CA ARG A 210 22.62 -8.75 -12.66
C ARG A 210 21.73 -7.53 -12.87
N LYS A 211 20.54 -7.73 -13.43
CA LYS A 211 19.48 -6.73 -13.50
C LYS A 211 18.48 -6.97 -12.38
N SER A 212 17.94 -5.91 -11.79
CA SER A 212 16.78 -5.98 -10.91
C SER A 212 15.48 -6.21 -11.70
N THR A 213 14.37 -6.38 -11.00
CA THR A 213 13.05 -6.01 -11.54
C THR A 213 13.02 -4.55 -11.99
N SER A 214 12.11 -4.21 -12.90
CA SER A 214 12.07 -2.87 -13.52
C SER A 214 10.92 -2.03 -12.95
N ALA A 215 11.25 -0.84 -12.44
CA ALA A 215 10.29 0.13 -11.93
C ALA A 215 9.62 0.89 -13.08
N ALA A 216 8.33 0.65 -13.30
CA ALA A 216 7.52 1.50 -14.17
C ALA A 216 7.29 2.86 -13.49
N ILE A 217 7.74 3.94 -14.12
CA ILE A 217 7.49 5.32 -13.68
C ILE A 217 6.50 5.96 -14.64
N LEU A 218 5.41 6.47 -14.09
CA LEU A 218 4.34 7.13 -14.84
C LEU A 218 4.22 8.59 -14.39
N VAL A 219 4.57 9.52 -15.27
CA VAL A 219 4.43 10.95 -14.97
C VAL A 219 3.04 11.42 -15.37
N TYR A 220 2.24 11.86 -14.39
CA TYR A 220 0.86 12.30 -14.59
C TYR A 220 0.71 13.83 -14.49
N VAL A 221 -0.38 14.32 -15.09
CA VAL A 221 -0.76 15.74 -15.07
C VAL A 221 -2.17 15.84 -14.51
N ASN A 222 -2.34 16.55 -13.40
CA ASN A 222 -3.66 16.83 -12.82
C ASN A 222 -4.37 17.92 -13.63
N GLY A 223 -5.69 17.80 -13.73
CA GLY A 223 -6.53 18.76 -14.43
C GLY A 223 -6.54 20.14 -13.79
N GLY A 224 -6.17 21.16 -14.57
CA GLY A 224 -6.36 22.56 -14.22
C GLY A 224 -7.53 23.19 -14.98
N TRP A 225 -8.27 24.06 -14.29
CA TRP A 225 -9.39 24.79 -14.88
C TRP A 225 -8.89 25.85 -15.86
N SER A 226 -9.54 25.93 -17.02
CA SER A 226 -9.43 27.11 -17.89
C SER A 226 -9.95 28.36 -17.16
N THR A 227 -9.55 29.53 -17.66
CA THR A 227 -10.26 30.79 -17.34
C THR A 227 -11.75 30.65 -17.64
N TRP A 228 -12.59 31.28 -16.82
CA TRP A 228 -14.03 31.36 -17.06
C TRP A 228 -14.32 32.10 -18.37
N THR A 229 -15.35 31.66 -19.10
CA THR A 229 -15.92 32.43 -20.21
C THR A 229 -16.51 33.75 -19.71
N THR A 230 -16.73 34.69 -20.63
CA THR A 230 -17.65 35.80 -20.42
C THR A 230 -19.04 35.29 -20.02
N TRP A 231 -19.80 36.10 -19.29
CA TRP A 231 -21.20 35.81 -19.00
C TRP A 231 -22.04 35.82 -20.28
N SER A 232 -22.99 34.89 -20.39
CA SER A 232 -24.02 34.92 -21.41
C SER A 232 -24.94 36.13 -21.23
N SER A 233 -25.60 36.55 -22.32
CA SER A 233 -26.78 37.40 -22.25
C SER A 233 -27.80 36.86 -21.24
N CYS A 234 -28.59 37.76 -20.64
CA CYS A 234 -29.62 37.40 -19.67
C CYS A 234 -30.71 36.55 -20.34
N SER A 235 -31.14 35.45 -19.70
CA SER A 235 -32.13 34.52 -20.28
C SER A 235 -33.55 35.08 -20.40
N ALA A 236 -33.83 36.24 -19.80
CA ALA A 236 -35.10 36.94 -19.89
C ALA A 236 -34.94 38.17 -20.78
N VAL A 237 -35.91 38.40 -21.68
CA VAL A 237 -35.95 39.59 -22.55
C VAL A 237 -36.14 40.86 -21.73
N CYS A 238 -36.88 40.76 -20.62
CA CYS A 238 -37.17 41.84 -19.68
C CYS A 238 -37.37 41.27 -18.26
N GLY A 239 -37.01 42.02 -17.23
CA GLY A 239 -37.16 41.60 -15.84
C GLY A 239 -36.09 40.59 -15.39
N ARG A 240 -36.41 39.76 -14.40
CA ARG A 240 -35.46 38.83 -13.76
C ARG A 240 -35.18 37.61 -14.65
N GLY A 241 -33.92 37.35 -14.94
CA GLY A 241 -33.45 36.17 -15.67
C GLY A 241 -32.15 35.61 -15.10
N TRP A 242 -31.52 34.71 -15.86
CA TRP A 242 -30.25 34.08 -15.49
C TRP A 242 -29.18 34.27 -16.56
N GLN A 243 -27.98 34.60 -16.13
CA GLN A 243 -26.76 34.61 -16.92
C GLN A 243 -25.90 33.40 -16.53
N LYS A 244 -25.17 32.82 -17.49
CA LYS A 244 -24.33 31.63 -17.30
C LYS A 244 -22.90 31.91 -17.76
N ARG A 245 -21.92 31.31 -17.11
CA ARG A 245 -20.54 31.19 -17.61
C ARG A 245 -20.00 29.79 -17.35
N SER A 246 -19.06 29.35 -18.17
CA SER A 246 -18.47 28.01 -18.08
C SER A 246 -16.94 28.06 -18.01
N ARG A 247 -16.33 26.94 -17.63
CA ARG A 247 -14.89 26.66 -17.70
C ARG A 247 -14.68 25.19 -18.01
N SER A 248 -13.58 24.87 -18.69
CA SER A 248 -13.24 23.53 -19.15
C SER A 248 -11.98 23.01 -18.44
N CYS A 249 -11.92 21.71 -18.16
CA CYS A 249 -10.77 21.08 -17.51
C CYS A 249 -9.64 20.85 -18.53
N THR A 250 -8.89 21.92 -18.83
CA THR A 250 -8.07 22.02 -20.06
C THR A 250 -6.79 22.85 -19.89
N ASN A 251 -6.51 23.38 -18.69
CA ASN A 251 -5.37 24.26 -18.44
C ASN A 251 -4.63 23.88 -17.14
N PRO A 252 -3.88 22.75 -17.12
CA PRO A 252 -3.72 21.77 -18.20
C PRO A 252 -4.87 20.74 -18.26
N THR A 253 -4.94 19.96 -19.34
CA THR A 253 -5.77 18.75 -19.43
C THR A 253 -5.22 17.65 -18.52
N PRO A 254 -6.07 16.84 -17.85
CA PRO A 254 -5.60 15.63 -17.17
C PRO A 254 -4.92 14.65 -18.14
N LEU A 255 -3.80 14.05 -17.74
CA LEU A 255 -3.08 13.02 -18.52
C LEU A 255 -2.57 11.91 -17.59
N ASN A 256 -2.40 10.71 -18.16
CA ASN A 256 -1.82 9.52 -17.49
C ASN A 256 -2.43 9.19 -16.12
N GLY A 257 -3.76 9.26 -16.02
CA GLY A 257 -4.49 8.96 -14.77
C GLY A 257 -4.63 10.12 -13.78
N GLY A 258 -3.99 11.27 -14.06
CA GLY A 258 -4.08 12.47 -13.21
C GLY A 258 -5.51 12.96 -12.97
N THR A 259 -5.72 13.64 -11.83
CA THR A 259 -7.06 13.93 -11.30
C THR A 259 -7.89 14.85 -12.20
N SER A 260 -9.21 14.69 -12.19
CA SER A 260 -10.14 15.61 -12.85
C SER A 260 -10.31 16.89 -12.03
N CYS A 261 -10.51 18.02 -12.71
CA CYS A 261 -10.60 19.34 -12.08
C CYS A 261 -11.76 19.43 -11.06
N GLU A 262 -11.46 19.87 -9.83
CA GLU A 262 -12.44 19.87 -8.74
C GLU A 262 -13.44 21.06 -8.79
N GLY A 263 -14.69 20.77 -8.46
CA GLY A 263 -15.78 21.75 -8.37
C GLY A 263 -16.57 21.95 -9.67
N GLN A 264 -17.39 23.00 -9.71
CA GLN A 264 -18.37 23.20 -10.79
C GLN A 264 -17.73 23.72 -12.09
N ASN A 265 -18.13 23.18 -13.23
CA ASN A 265 -17.75 23.63 -14.57
C ASN A 265 -18.65 24.76 -15.13
N VAL A 266 -19.83 24.97 -14.54
CA VAL A 266 -20.80 26.01 -14.93
C VAL A 266 -21.21 26.82 -13.71
N GLN A 267 -21.16 28.15 -13.81
CA GLN A 267 -21.71 29.06 -12.82
C GLN A 267 -22.95 29.77 -13.41
N LYS A 268 -23.98 29.92 -12.58
CA LYS A 268 -25.19 30.71 -12.89
C LYS A 268 -25.22 31.91 -11.95
N SER A 269 -25.67 33.06 -12.44
CA SER A 269 -25.99 34.23 -11.61
C SER A 269 -27.31 34.83 -12.07
N ALA A 270 -28.01 35.50 -11.15
CA ALA A 270 -29.18 36.29 -11.50
C ALA A 270 -28.76 37.50 -12.35
N CYS A 271 -29.67 37.95 -13.21
CA CYS A 271 -29.57 39.20 -13.94
C CYS A 271 -30.95 39.85 -14.03
N VAL A 272 -30.97 41.17 -14.25
CA VAL A 272 -32.19 41.90 -14.57
C VAL A 272 -31.99 42.53 -15.93
N ALA A 273 -32.78 42.11 -16.92
CA ALA A 273 -32.87 42.78 -18.20
C ALA A 273 -33.77 44.00 -18.05
N THR A 274 -33.30 45.16 -18.50
CA THR A 274 -34.09 46.40 -18.52
C THR A 274 -35.29 46.23 -19.44
N CYS A 275 -36.50 46.42 -18.91
CA CYS A 275 -37.73 46.35 -19.70
C CYS A 275 -37.81 47.53 -20.68
N PRO A 276 -38.35 47.33 -21.90
CA PRO A 276 -38.83 48.45 -22.70
C PRO A 276 -39.98 49.16 -21.96
N VAL A 277 -40.06 50.48 -22.10
CA VAL A 277 -41.12 51.32 -21.53
C VAL A 277 -41.72 52.13 -22.67
N ASP A 278 -42.96 51.84 -23.04
CA ASP A 278 -43.69 52.59 -24.07
C ASP A 278 -43.96 54.02 -23.56
N GLY A 279 -43.79 55.02 -24.43
CA GLY A 279 -43.97 56.43 -24.12
C GLY A 279 -45.44 56.80 -23.88
N GLY A 280 -45.68 57.61 -22.85
CA GLY A 280 -46.96 58.22 -22.55
C GLY A 280 -46.91 59.74 -22.69
N TRP A 281 -47.94 60.30 -23.34
CA TRP A 281 -48.11 61.74 -23.46
C TRP A 281 -48.36 62.40 -22.10
N SER A 282 -47.78 63.59 -21.90
CA SER A 282 -48.20 64.49 -20.84
C SER A 282 -49.63 64.99 -21.06
N GLU A 283 -50.21 65.56 -20.01
CA GLU A 283 -51.33 66.48 -20.18
C GLU A 283 -50.99 67.61 -21.17
N TRP A 284 -52.00 68.11 -21.86
CA TRP A 284 -51.85 69.21 -22.81
C TRP A 284 -51.59 70.55 -22.11
N SER A 285 -50.78 71.40 -22.74
CA SER A 285 -50.68 72.81 -22.36
C SER A 285 -52.04 73.50 -22.46
N LYS A 286 -52.18 74.62 -21.75
CA LYS A 286 -53.21 75.61 -22.08
C LYS A 286 -52.96 76.11 -23.52
N TRP A 287 -54.03 76.48 -24.22
CA TRP A 287 -53.94 77.11 -25.53
C TRP A 287 -53.18 78.43 -25.45
N SER A 288 -52.43 78.75 -26.52
CA SER A 288 -51.80 80.05 -26.72
C SER A 288 -52.84 81.17 -26.86
N ALA A 289 -52.38 82.42 -26.77
CA ALA A 289 -53.10 83.52 -27.39
C ALA A 289 -53.19 83.29 -28.92
N CYS A 290 -54.17 83.91 -29.58
CA CYS A 290 -54.29 83.82 -31.03
C CYS A 290 -53.13 84.54 -31.74
N GLY A 291 -52.56 83.92 -32.77
CA GLY A 291 -51.56 84.53 -33.65
C GLY A 291 -52.19 85.45 -34.69
N ALA A 292 -51.35 86.25 -35.36
CA ALA A 292 -51.76 87.14 -36.45
C ALA A 292 -52.26 86.38 -37.70
N ASP A 293 -51.99 85.07 -37.76
CA ASP A 293 -52.42 84.09 -38.75
C ASP A 293 -53.79 83.43 -38.42
N CYS A 294 -54.51 83.93 -37.41
CA CYS A 294 -55.75 83.35 -36.89
C CYS A 294 -55.63 81.94 -36.28
N SER A 295 -54.42 81.45 -35.94
CA SER A 295 -54.26 80.16 -35.25
C SER A 295 -53.98 80.33 -33.75
N MET A 296 -54.50 79.39 -32.95
CA MET A 296 -54.00 79.13 -31.60
C MET A 296 -53.45 77.72 -31.54
N TRP A 297 -52.46 77.48 -30.69
CA TRP A 297 -51.83 76.19 -30.55
C TRP A 297 -51.69 75.76 -29.09
N ARG A 298 -51.52 74.45 -28.90
CA ARG A 298 -51.13 73.84 -27.63
C ARG A 298 -50.14 72.71 -27.88
N SER A 299 -49.27 72.43 -26.91
CA SER A 299 -48.26 71.39 -26.99
C SER A 299 -48.42 70.37 -25.86
N ARG A 300 -47.78 69.22 -26.02
CA ARG A 300 -47.60 68.17 -25.00
C ARG A 300 -46.28 67.44 -25.26
N GLU A 301 -45.71 66.86 -24.22
CA GLU A 301 -44.42 66.18 -24.29
C GLU A 301 -44.56 64.68 -24.03
N CYS A 302 -43.67 63.86 -24.60
CA CYS A 302 -43.68 62.41 -24.41
C CYS A 302 -42.92 62.03 -23.11
N THR A 303 -43.50 62.37 -21.95
CA THR A 303 -42.80 62.37 -20.65
C THR A 303 -43.53 61.65 -19.51
N GLN A 304 -44.74 61.12 -19.72
CA GLN A 304 -45.55 60.46 -18.69
C GLN A 304 -45.98 59.02 -19.06
N PRO A 305 -45.05 58.04 -19.12
CA PRO A 305 -43.60 58.15 -18.93
C PRO A 305 -42.85 58.48 -20.23
N SER A 306 -41.57 58.84 -20.13
CA SER A 306 -40.70 58.94 -21.31
C SER A 306 -40.36 57.56 -21.88
N PRO A 307 -40.16 57.43 -23.22
CA PRO A 307 -39.78 56.17 -23.86
C PRO A 307 -38.48 55.59 -23.28
N GLY A 308 -38.53 54.33 -22.85
CA GLY A 308 -37.38 53.55 -22.39
C GLY A 308 -36.69 52.78 -23.51
N THR A 309 -35.62 52.06 -23.17
CA THR A 309 -34.82 51.27 -24.12
C THR A 309 -35.65 50.23 -24.88
N GLY A 310 -36.01 50.56 -26.13
CA GLY A 310 -36.81 49.70 -27.00
C GLY A 310 -38.33 49.77 -26.79
N GLY A 311 -38.84 50.78 -26.07
CA GLY A 311 -40.26 51.09 -26.05
C GLY A 311 -40.71 51.84 -27.32
N LYS A 312 -42.03 51.94 -27.52
CA LYS A 312 -42.63 52.74 -28.59
C LYS A 312 -42.65 54.22 -28.24
N ASP A 313 -42.43 55.08 -29.23
CA ASP A 313 -42.68 56.52 -29.12
C ASP A 313 -44.18 56.83 -28.99
N CYS A 314 -44.49 57.98 -28.37
CA CYS A 314 -45.87 58.43 -28.18
C CYS A 314 -46.58 58.68 -29.53
N GLN A 315 -47.70 57.99 -29.78
CA GLN A 315 -48.41 58.13 -31.05
C GLN A 315 -49.37 59.33 -31.08
N GLY A 316 -49.29 60.12 -32.15
CA GLY A 316 -50.06 61.36 -32.38
C GLY A 316 -49.16 62.56 -32.58
N LEU A 317 -49.75 63.76 -32.72
CA LEU A 317 -48.98 65.00 -32.79
C LEU A 317 -48.64 65.52 -31.37
N ASP A 318 -47.46 66.09 -31.22
CA ASP A 318 -46.97 66.84 -30.06
C ASP A 318 -47.56 68.26 -30.02
N LEU A 319 -47.71 68.89 -31.18
CA LEU A 319 -48.37 70.19 -31.38
C LEU A 319 -49.78 70.01 -31.96
N GLN A 320 -50.76 70.75 -31.44
CA GLN A 320 -52.08 70.88 -32.05
C GLN A 320 -52.42 72.35 -32.29
N SER A 321 -52.71 72.70 -33.55
CA SER A 321 -53.24 74.01 -33.96
C SER A 321 -54.75 73.97 -34.17
N LEU A 322 -55.44 75.08 -33.93
CA LEU A 322 -56.87 75.26 -34.17
C LEU A 322 -57.16 76.72 -34.52
N ASN A 323 -58.07 76.98 -35.45
CA ASN A 323 -58.39 78.35 -35.88
C ASN A 323 -59.20 79.09 -34.80
N CYS A 324 -58.83 80.33 -34.53
CA CYS A 324 -59.54 81.21 -33.60
C CYS A 324 -60.92 81.61 -34.14
N THR A 325 -61.83 82.00 -33.24
CA THR A 325 -63.08 82.65 -33.64
C THR A 325 -62.82 84.05 -34.21
N SER A 326 -63.63 84.45 -35.20
CA SER A 326 -63.38 85.58 -36.11
C SER A 326 -63.18 86.96 -35.46
N GLU A 327 -63.51 87.14 -34.18
CA GLU A 327 -63.46 88.42 -33.47
C GLU A 327 -62.11 88.70 -32.80
N GLN A 328 -61.13 87.78 -32.92
CA GLN A 328 -59.80 87.91 -32.29
C GLN A 328 -58.64 88.00 -33.31
N CYS A 329 -58.94 88.17 -34.60
CA CYS A 329 -57.93 88.31 -35.66
C CYS A 329 -57.76 89.77 -36.12
N PRO A 330 -56.58 90.40 -35.91
CA PRO A 330 -56.30 91.74 -36.41
C PRO A 330 -55.98 91.72 -37.92
N GLN A 331 -56.87 92.27 -38.74
CA GLN A 331 -56.65 92.43 -40.18
C GLN A 331 -55.65 93.57 -40.48
N SER A 332 -54.78 93.35 -41.47
CA SER A 332 -54.05 94.43 -42.16
C SER A 332 -53.76 94.00 -43.62
N GLU A 333 -53.85 94.94 -44.55
CA GLU A 333 -53.85 94.64 -46.00
C GLU A 333 -52.53 95.00 -46.70
N CYS A 334 -52.21 94.18 -47.70
CA CYS A 334 -51.54 94.50 -48.96
C CYS A 334 -50.38 95.53 -49.02
N THR A 335 -49.24 95.06 -49.54
CA THR A 335 -48.83 95.48 -50.90
C THR A 335 -47.90 94.45 -51.54
N THR A 336 -47.92 94.35 -52.87
CA THR A 336 -47.19 93.35 -53.67
C THR A 336 -46.19 94.00 -54.62
N THR A 337 -45.14 93.27 -55.02
CA THR A 337 -44.43 93.50 -56.29
C THR A 337 -43.75 92.21 -56.76
N HIS A 338 -43.51 92.09 -58.07
CA HIS A 338 -43.22 90.83 -58.75
C HIS A 338 -41.71 90.56 -58.95
N GLN A 339 -41.35 89.27 -59.00
CA GLN A 339 -40.38 88.77 -59.98
C GLN A 339 -40.58 87.26 -60.25
N ASP A 340 -40.30 86.83 -61.47
CA ASP A 340 -40.63 85.49 -62.00
C ASP A 340 -39.61 84.40 -61.63
N GLY A 341 -40.05 83.13 -61.57
CA GLY A 341 -39.18 82.03 -61.13
C GLY A 341 -39.68 80.59 -61.38
N PHE A 342 -39.69 80.17 -62.65
CA PHE A 342 -39.43 78.81 -63.18
C PHE A 342 -39.97 77.54 -62.45
N ALA A 343 -40.66 76.67 -63.19
CA ALA A 343 -41.06 75.31 -62.76
C ALA A 343 -40.34 74.21 -63.56
N VAL A 344 -39.82 73.19 -62.86
CA VAL A 344 -39.31 71.85 -63.30
C VAL A 344 -38.71 71.22 -62.02
N SER A 345 -39.03 70.02 -61.52
CA SER A 345 -39.13 68.65 -62.07
C SER A 345 -37.78 67.92 -62.20
N GLY A 346 -37.64 66.74 -61.55
CA GLY A 346 -36.55 65.77 -61.79
C GLY A 346 -35.56 65.56 -60.63
N ALA A 347 -34.92 64.38 -60.64
CA ALA A 347 -33.88 63.87 -59.71
C ALA A 347 -34.35 63.71 -58.23
N GLU A 348 -34.41 62.54 -57.59
CA GLU A 348 -33.80 61.20 -57.83
C GLU A 348 -32.26 61.16 -57.92
N ASP A 349 -31.67 60.00 -57.59
CA ASP A 349 -30.23 59.70 -57.61
C ASP A 349 -29.28 60.52 -56.72
N VAL A 350 -29.50 60.42 -55.39
CA VAL A 350 -28.38 60.47 -54.41
C VAL A 350 -28.27 59.15 -53.61
N ALA A 351 -29.40 58.52 -53.27
CA ALA A 351 -29.42 57.27 -52.49
C ALA A 351 -28.79 56.07 -53.22
N LEU A 352 -28.93 55.99 -54.55
CA LEU A 352 -28.47 54.85 -55.35
C LEU A 352 -26.94 54.71 -55.35
N TYR A 353 -26.22 55.83 -55.46
CA TYR A 353 -24.75 55.83 -55.51
C TYR A 353 -24.11 55.36 -54.20
N VAL A 354 -24.68 55.72 -53.05
CA VAL A 354 -24.18 55.28 -51.73
C VAL A 354 -24.35 53.76 -51.57
N GLY A 355 -25.48 53.20 -52.03
CA GLY A 355 -25.71 51.76 -52.05
C GLY A 355 -24.71 51.01 -52.93
N MET A 356 -24.45 51.51 -54.14
CA MET A 356 -23.51 50.90 -55.09
C MET A 356 -22.06 50.86 -54.55
N VAL A 357 -21.60 51.93 -53.89
CA VAL A 357 -20.27 51.97 -53.25
C VAL A 357 -20.17 50.96 -52.09
N ALA A 358 -21.20 50.85 -51.25
CA ALA A 358 -21.22 49.89 -50.15
C ALA A 358 -21.18 48.44 -50.64
N VAL A 359 -21.94 48.10 -51.69
CA VAL A 359 -21.93 46.75 -52.29
C VAL A 359 -20.57 46.45 -52.94
N ALA A 360 -19.94 47.41 -53.62
CA ALA A 360 -18.60 47.23 -54.19
C ALA A 360 -17.53 46.97 -53.11
N LEU A 361 -17.60 47.65 -51.97
CA LEU A 361 -16.70 47.43 -50.83
C LEU A 361 -16.90 46.04 -50.20
N CYS A 362 -18.15 45.60 -50.01
CA CYS A 362 -18.43 44.25 -49.51
C CYS A 362 -17.95 43.15 -50.48
N LEU A 363 -18.16 43.31 -51.79
CA LEU A 363 -17.71 42.34 -52.80
C LEU A 363 -16.18 42.29 -52.91
N THR A 364 -15.48 43.43 -52.83
CA THR A 364 -14.01 43.44 -52.85
C THR A 364 -13.41 42.84 -51.58
N LEU A 365 -14.00 43.08 -50.40
CA LEU A 365 -13.61 42.40 -49.16
C LEU A 365 -13.81 40.87 -49.24
N LEU A 366 -14.96 40.41 -49.76
CA LEU A 366 -15.20 38.98 -49.98
C LEU A 366 -14.18 38.36 -50.95
N LEU A 367 -13.82 39.06 -52.02
CA LEU A 367 -12.83 38.59 -52.99
C LEU A 367 -11.43 38.50 -52.35
N ILE A 368 -11.05 39.46 -51.51
CA ILE A 368 -9.80 39.40 -50.71
C ILE A 368 -9.81 38.20 -49.75
N VAL A 369 -10.93 37.95 -49.04
CA VAL A 369 -11.06 36.78 -48.15
C VAL A 369 -10.95 35.47 -48.94
N VAL A 370 -11.59 35.37 -50.11
CA VAL A 370 -11.48 34.20 -51.00
C VAL A 370 -10.05 34.00 -51.50
N VAL A 371 -9.33 35.07 -51.86
CA VAL A 371 -7.91 34.99 -52.28
C VAL A 371 -7.00 34.58 -51.11
N LEU A 372 -7.25 35.05 -49.89
CA LEU A 372 -6.51 34.64 -48.69
C LEU A 372 -6.77 33.17 -48.33
N VAL A 373 -8.02 32.70 -48.45
CA VAL A 373 -8.37 31.27 -48.27
C VAL A 373 -7.75 30.42 -49.37
N TYR A 374 -7.76 30.88 -50.63
CA TYR A 374 -7.14 30.16 -51.76
C TYR A 374 -5.61 30.08 -51.63
N ARG A 375 -4.94 31.15 -51.16
CA ARG A 375 -3.51 31.12 -50.84
C ARG A 375 -3.21 30.15 -49.68
N ARG A 376 -3.92 30.25 -48.55
CA ARG A 376 -3.77 29.29 -47.44
C ARG A 376 -4.02 27.84 -47.85
N LYS A 377 -4.95 27.59 -48.78
CA LYS A 377 -5.21 26.25 -49.34
C LYS A 377 -4.13 25.76 -50.32
N LYS A 378 -3.22 26.63 -50.78
CA LYS A 378 -2.10 26.26 -51.66
C LYS A 378 -0.77 26.05 -50.93
N GLU A 379 -0.65 26.52 -49.68
CA GLU A 379 0.54 26.35 -48.84
C GLU A 379 0.45 25.16 -47.87
N GLY A 380 -0.62 24.37 -47.95
CA GLY A 380 -0.88 23.21 -47.07
C GLY A 380 -1.19 21.93 -47.85
N LEU A 381 -0.19 21.35 -48.52
CA LEU A 381 -0.23 19.98 -49.03
C LEU A 381 1.18 19.35 -49.01
N ASP A 382 1.67 19.05 -47.83
CA ASP A 382 2.46 17.83 -47.58
C ASP A 382 2.52 17.53 -46.07
N ALA A 383 2.87 16.28 -45.73
CA ALA A 383 2.86 15.69 -44.37
C ALA A 383 1.46 15.51 -43.73
N ASP A 384 0.95 14.26 -43.78
CA ASP A 384 -0.36 13.87 -43.24
C ASP A 384 -0.46 13.87 -41.71
N VAL A 385 -1.67 14.19 -41.24
CA VAL A 385 -2.17 13.80 -39.91
C VAL A 385 -2.95 12.49 -40.04
N ALA A 386 -2.68 11.53 -39.17
CA ALA A 386 -3.56 10.38 -38.99
C ALA A 386 -3.70 10.01 -37.50
N ASP A 387 -4.49 10.80 -36.77
CA ASP A 387 -5.12 10.30 -35.55
C ASP A 387 -6.57 10.80 -35.39
N SER A 388 -7.38 9.92 -34.79
CA SER A 388 -8.73 10.08 -34.24
C SER A 388 -9.97 9.63 -35.05
N SER A 389 -10.79 8.81 -34.37
CA SER A 389 -12.21 9.08 -34.02
C SER A 389 -13.25 7.95 -34.28
N ILE A 390 -14.09 7.73 -33.24
CA ILE A 390 -15.52 7.31 -33.26
C ILE A 390 -15.91 5.83 -33.56
N LEU A 391 -16.20 5.12 -32.45
CA LEU A 391 -17.41 4.32 -32.14
C LEU A 391 -18.09 3.36 -33.17
N THR A 392 -18.12 2.08 -32.76
CA THR A 392 -19.28 1.15 -32.66
C THR A 392 -19.79 0.28 -33.83
N THR A 393 -19.99 -1.01 -33.48
CA THR A 393 -20.85 -2.08 -34.08
C THR A 393 -20.51 -2.65 -35.47
N GLY A 394 -20.20 -3.96 -35.51
CA GLY A 394 -20.03 -4.74 -36.76
C GLY A 394 -19.80 -6.24 -36.51
N PHE A 395 -20.68 -7.07 -37.05
CA PHE A 395 -20.84 -8.53 -36.88
C PHE A 395 -19.65 -9.46 -37.29
N GLN A 396 -19.63 -10.67 -36.69
CA GLN A 396 -19.17 -11.98 -37.22
C GLN A 396 -17.65 -12.28 -37.42
N PRO A 397 -17.14 -13.38 -36.82
CA PRO A 397 -15.88 -14.01 -37.21
C PRO A 397 -16.10 -15.15 -38.23
N MET A 398 -16.08 -14.84 -39.52
CA MET A 398 -15.90 -15.83 -40.59
C MET A 398 -14.42 -15.86 -41.00
N GLY A 399 -13.73 -16.97 -40.76
CA GLY A 399 -12.34 -17.14 -41.17
C GLY A 399 -12.21 -17.68 -42.60
N ILE A 400 -11.06 -17.43 -43.24
CA ILE A 400 -10.45 -18.33 -44.23
C ILE A 400 -8.93 -18.06 -44.33
N LYS A 401 -8.20 -19.11 -44.68
CA LYS A 401 -6.73 -19.27 -44.59
C LYS A 401 -5.93 -18.25 -45.42
N PRO A 402 -4.66 -17.95 -45.03
CA PRO A 402 -3.70 -17.33 -45.94
C PRO A 402 -3.38 -18.26 -47.12
N LYS A 403 -2.88 -17.70 -48.23
CA LYS A 403 -2.43 -18.47 -49.41
C LYS A 403 -0.89 -18.50 -49.48
N ASN A 404 -0.35 -19.72 -49.51
CA ASN A 404 1.10 -20.01 -49.53
C ASN A 404 1.77 -19.72 -50.88
N SER A 405 3.09 -19.49 -50.87
CA SER A 405 4.13 -20.20 -51.67
C SER A 405 5.44 -19.39 -51.69
N HIS A 406 6.68 -19.90 -51.85
CA HIS A 406 7.37 -21.22 -51.75
C HIS A 406 8.89 -20.94 -52.03
N LEU A 407 9.94 -21.75 -51.81
CA LEU A 407 10.31 -23.06 -51.17
C LEU A 407 11.88 -23.10 -51.18
N LEU A 408 12.67 -23.86 -50.40
CA LEU A 408 12.48 -24.78 -49.26
C LEU A 408 12.94 -24.05 -47.95
N THR A 409 13.72 -24.49 -46.95
CA THR A 409 14.45 -25.72 -46.48
C THR A 409 14.53 -25.61 -44.93
N ILE A 410 14.58 -26.66 -44.08
CA ILE A 410 14.53 -28.14 -44.23
C ILE A 410 13.84 -28.73 -42.96
N GLN A 411 13.74 -30.06 -42.80
CA GLN A 411 13.17 -30.71 -41.61
C GLN A 411 13.91 -32.05 -41.29
N PRO A 412 13.74 -32.67 -40.09
CA PRO A 412 12.51 -33.36 -39.61
C PRO A 412 12.11 -32.90 -38.16
N ASP A 413 11.36 -33.58 -37.26
CA ASP A 413 10.98 -35.00 -37.11
C ASP A 413 9.73 -35.23 -36.17
N LEU A 414 9.48 -36.50 -35.82
CA LEU A 414 8.43 -37.14 -34.99
C LEU A 414 8.61 -36.92 -33.45
N THR A 415 7.71 -37.19 -32.47
CA THR A 415 6.37 -37.84 -32.31
C THR A 415 5.68 -37.33 -30.99
N THR A 416 4.56 -37.76 -30.35
CA THR A 416 3.59 -38.90 -30.47
C THR A 416 2.20 -38.57 -29.83
N THR A 417 1.12 -38.68 -30.60
CA THR A 417 -0.20 -39.36 -30.35
C THR A 417 -0.95 -39.45 -28.98
N THR A 418 -2.24 -39.03 -29.01
CA THR A 418 -3.50 -39.70 -28.46
C THR A 418 -3.72 -39.80 -26.92
N THR A 419 -4.90 -40.01 -26.27
CA THR A 419 -6.38 -40.21 -26.56
C THR A 419 -7.19 -39.96 -25.22
N SER A 420 -8.53 -40.10 -24.97
CA SER A 420 -9.83 -40.43 -25.65
C SER A 420 -11.05 -40.20 -24.69
N TYR A 421 -12.31 -40.32 -25.17
CA TYR A 421 -13.65 -40.34 -24.47
C TYR A 421 -14.14 -39.01 -23.84
N GLN A 422 -15.33 -38.41 -24.12
CA GLN A 422 -16.76 -38.84 -24.29
C GLN A 422 -17.52 -39.14 -22.97
N GLY A 423 -18.75 -38.65 -22.73
CA GLY A 423 -19.60 -37.73 -23.51
C GLY A 423 -21.09 -37.70 -23.07
N THR A 424 -21.95 -36.94 -23.79
CA THR A 424 -23.45 -36.85 -23.69
C THR A 424 -24.05 -36.06 -22.49
N LEU A 425 -25.24 -35.42 -22.55
CA LEU A 425 -26.13 -34.97 -23.65
C LEU A 425 -27.02 -33.77 -23.18
N ARG A 426 -27.72 -33.07 -24.11
CA ARG A 426 -28.63 -31.93 -23.85
C ARG A 426 -30.11 -32.27 -24.08
N SER A 427 -31.03 -31.64 -23.34
CA SER A 427 -32.43 -31.37 -23.76
C SER A 427 -33.13 -30.33 -22.84
N ARG A 428 -34.13 -29.49 -23.21
CA ARG A 428 -34.47 -28.76 -24.47
C ARG A 428 -35.71 -27.82 -24.27
N HIS A 429 -35.58 -26.48 -24.40
CA HIS A 429 -36.67 -25.47 -24.66
C HIS A 429 -37.84 -25.40 -23.62
N ASP A 430 -38.82 -24.47 -23.56
CA ASP A 430 -39.14 -23.11 -24.11
C ASP A 430 -40.32 -22.51 -23.27
N ALA A 431 -40.80 -21.24 -23.33
CA ALA A 431 -40.32 -19.93 -23.83
C ALA A 431 -41.30 -18.79 -23.41
N THR A 432 -40.89 -17.51 -23.56
CA THR A 432 -41.70 -16.24 -23.51
C THR A 432 -42.37 -15.85 -22.17
N GLY A 433 -42.53 -14.56 -21.81
CA GLY A 433 -41.94 -13.32 -22.39
C GLY A 433 -42.67 -12.00 -22.00
N LYS A 434 -42.00 -10.86 -22.26
CA LYS A 434 -42.45 -9.44 -22.16
C LYS A 434 -42.40 -8.73 -20.78
N PHE A 435 -42.46 -7.40 -20.84
CA PHE A 435 -42.03 -6.41 -19.83
C PHE A 435 -43.18 -5.54 -19.28
N SER A 436 -42.97 -4.91 -18.11
CA SER A 436 -43.29 -3.49 -17.91
C SER A 436 -42.48 -2.87 -16.75
N MET A 437 -42.32 -1.55 -16.75
CA MET A 437 -41.83 -0.72 -15.63
C MET A 437 -42.98 0.14 -15.11
N THR A 438 -43.01 0.46 -13.81
CA THR A 438 -43.35 1.80 -13.25
C THR A 438 -43.19 1.86 -11.73
N ASN A 439 -42.58 2.96 -11.25
CA ASN A 439 -42.87 3.79 -10.06
C ASN A 439 -43.60 3.23 -8.81
N GLY A 440 -43.09 3.58 -7.62
CA GLY A 440 -43.89 3.71 -6.37
C GLY A 440 -44.67 5.06 -6.31
N PRO A 441 -45.19 5.53 -5.14
CA PRO A 441 -44.74 5.20 -3.77
C PRO A 441 -45.85 5.11 -2.65
N LEU A 442 -45.39 4.90 -1.40
CA LEU A 442 -45.95 5.30 -0.08
C LEU A 442 -47.26 4.69 0.53
N LEU A 443 -47.09 4.25 1.79
CA LEU A 443 -47.98 4.22 2.98
C LEU A 443 -49.19 3.25 3.14
N ASP A 444 -49.17 2.59 4.33
CA ASP A 444 -50.26 2.20 5.25
C ASP A 444 -51.34 1.15 4.86
N PRO A 445 -51.97 0.44 5.84
CA PRO A 445 -51.61 0.16 7.24
C PRO A 445 -51.68 -1.35 7.65
N LEU A 446 -51.45 -1.64 8.93
CA LEU A 446 -51.62 -2.96 9.58
C LEU A 446 -53.09 -3.43 9.66
N PRO A 447 -53.37 -4.74 9.55
CA PRO A 447 -54.53 -5.39 10.15
C PRO A 447 -54.18 -6.12 11.47
N ASN A 448 -55.01 -5.95 12.50
CA ASN A 448 -54.92 -6.75 13.74
C ASN A 448 -55.39 -8.19 13.53
N GLY A 449 -54.73 -9.15 14.18
CA GLY A 449 -55.09 -10.58 14.09
C GLY A 449 -54.45 -11.43 15.18
N SER A 450 -54.92 -11.29 16.43
CA SER A 450 -54.57 -12.24 17.50
C SER A 450 -55.31 -13.57 17.29
N HIS A 451 -54.61 -14.72 17.33
CA HIS A 451 -55.14 -15.95 17.94
C HIS A 451 -54.05 -17.03 18.12
N THR A 452 -53.92 -17.51 19.36
CA THR A 452 -53.51 -18.86 19.79
C THR A 452 -52.33 -19.57 19.11
N LEU A 453 -51.25 -19.77 19.88
CA LEU A 453 -50.28 -20.85 19.68
C LEU A 453 -50.98 -22.22 19.56
N HIS A 454 -50.59 -23.01 18.56
CA HIS A 454 -50.71 -24.47 18.61
C HIS A 454 -49.37 -25.11 18.24
N ASN A 455 -49.02 -26.18 18.95
CA ASN A 455 -47.69 -26.79 18.92
C ASN A 455 -47.49 -27.60 17.63
N GLY A 456 -46.52 -27.23 16.80
CA GLY A 456 -46.26 -27.84 15.49
C GLY A 456 -44.77 -27.87 15.16
N LYS A 457 -44.19 -29.08 15.10
CA LYS A 457 -42.77 -29.31 14.82
C LYS A 457 -42.50 -29.11 13.32
N LEU A 458 -41.71 -28.08 12.98
CA LEU A 458 -41.30 -27.76 11.60
C LEU A 458 -39.83 -28.15 11.35
N ASN A 459 -39.53 -28.63 10.14
CA ASN A 459 -38.20 -29.11 9.77
C ASN A 459 -37.22 -27.96 9.47
N SER A 460 -35.93 -28.23 9.68
CA SER A 460 -34.79 -27.30 9.51
C SER A 460 -34.76 -26.56 8.17
N ASP A 461 -35.14 -27.25 7.10
CA ASP A 461 -34.72 -26.87 5.74
C ASP A 461 -35.51 -25.68 5.20
N ALA A 462 -36.74 -25.45 5.71
CA ALA A 462 -37.58 -24.32 5.32
C ALA A 462 -37.04 -22.96 5.81
N ALA A 463 -36.29 -22.93 6.91
CA ALA A 463 -35.70 -21.70 7.42
C ALA A 463 -34.55 -21.19 6.53
N ALA A 464 -33.75 -22.12 5.98
CA ALA A 464 -32.64 -21.80 5.10
C ALA A 464 -33.09 -21.12 3.79
N GLU A 465 -34.18 -21.59 3.19
CA GLU A 465 -34.68 -21.00 1.95
C GLU A 465 -35.22 -19.58 2.15
N PHE A 466 -35.92 -19.32 3.26
CA PHE A 466 -36.45 -17.98 3.57
C PHE A 466 -35.32 -16.95 3.76
N VAL A 467 -34.27 -17.31 4.49
CA VAL A 467 -33.08 -16.44 4.69
C VAL A 467 -32.36 -16.17 3.36
N SER A 468 -32.27 -17.18 2.47
CA SER A 468 -31.61 -17.00 1.17
C SER A 468 -32.25 -15.90 0.32
N ARG A 469 -33.58 -15.79 0.33
CA ARG A 469 -34.34 -14.86 -0.53
C ARG A 469 -34.24 -13.40 -0.09
N LEU A 470 -33.87 -13.13 1.17
CA LEU A 470 -33.64 -11.76 1.69
C LEU A 470 -32.23 -11.23 1.37
N SER A 471 -31.28 -12.09 0.98
CA SER A 471 -29.87 -11.72 0.78
C SER A 471 -29.55 -10.91 -0.50
N THR A 472 -30.56 -10.47 -1.26
CA THR A 472 -30.40 -9.91 -2.62
C THR A 472 -30.76 -8.43 -2.75
N GLN A 473 -30.25 -7.59 -1.84
CA GLN A 473 -30.03 -6.17 -2.15
C GLN A 473 -28.56 -5.78 -1.96
N SER A 474 -28.05 -5.09 -2.96
CA SER A 474 -26.66 -4.69 -3.17
C SER A 474 -25.96 -4.06 -1.97
N TYR A 475 -24.73 -4.51 -1.65
CA TYR A 475 -23.55 -3.63 -1.52
C TYR A 475 -22.20 -4.37 -1.45
N PHE A 476 -22.15 -5.67 -1.13
CA PHE A 476 -20.89 -6.43 -1.06
C PHE A 476 -20.49 -7.06 -2.40
N LYS A 477 -19.32 -6.68 -2.95
CA LYS A 477 -18.75 -7.30 -4.16
C LYS A 477 -17.20 -7.40 -4.16
N THR A 478 -16.56 -7.19 -3.01
CA THR A 478 -15.11 -6.95 -2.89
C THR A 478 -14.46 -7.63 -1.68
N LEU A 479 -14.99 -8.78 -1.24
CA LEU A 479 -14.35 -9.64 -0.23
C LEU A 479 -14.30 -11.09 -0.75
N PRO A 480 -13.14 -11.76 -0.77
CA PRO A 480 -13.05 -13.20 -1.06
C PRO A 480 -13.79 -14.01 0.01
N ARG A 481 -14.68 -14.92 -0.40
CA ARG A 481 -15.39 -15.82 0.52
C ARG A 481 -14.53 -17.04 0.88
N ASP A 482 -13.51 -16.80 1.70
CA ASP A 482 -12.68 -17.87 2.26
C ASP A 482 -13.23 -18.30 3.63
N VAL A 483 -14.11 -19.31 3.61
CA VAL A 483 -15.01 -19.66 4.73
C VAL A 483 -14.27 -20.27 5.93
N ALA A 484 -13.05 -20.79 5.74
CA ALA A 484 -12.28 -21.45 6.80
C ALA A 484 -11.65 -20.48 7.84
N ASN A 485 -11.39 -19.24 7.42
CA ASN A 485 -10.65 -18.23 8.18
C ASN A 485 -11.48 -16.96 8.48
N THR A 486 -12.81 -17.01 8.29
CA THR A 486 -13.74 -15.89 8.51
C THR A 486 -15.00 -16.36 9.23
N SER A 487 -15.37 -15.69 10.33
CA SER A 487 -16.69 -15.80 10.95
C SER A 487 -17.49 -14.50 10.83
N TYR A 488 -18.81 -14.62 10.85
CA TYR A 488 -19.75 -13.52 10.70
C TYR A 488 -20.97 -13.74 11.59
N GLY A 489 -21.60 -12.66 12.05
CA GLY A 489 -22.77 -12.73 12.92
C GLY A 489 -23.52 -11.41 13.02
N THR A 490 -24.78 -11.49 13.41
CA THR A 490 -25.69 -10.35 13.50
C THR A 490 -25.99 -10.06 14.97
N PHE A 491 -25.56 -8.90 15.47
CA PHE A 491 -25.56 -8.56 16.88
C PHE A 491 -26.39 -7.31 17.16
N ASN A 492 -27.00 -7.26 18.35
CA ASN A 492 -27.78 -6.13 18.83
C ASN A 492 -27.25 -5.70 20.22
N PHE A 493 -28.00 -4.84 20.92
CA PHE A 493 -27.62 -4.33 22.25
C PHE A 493 -27.38 -5.39 23.34
N LEU A 494 -27.83 -6.64 23.16
CA LEU A 494 -27.53 -7.75 24.07
C LEU A 494 -26.09 -8.26 23.92
N GLY A 495 -25.36 -7.83 22.89
CA GLY A 495 -24.00 -8.27 22.61
C GLY A 495 -23.93 -9.68 21.99
N GLY A 496 -22.76 -10.29 22.08
CA GLY A 496 -22.49 -11.62 21.57
C GLY A 496 -20.99 -11.92 21.45
N ARG A 497 -20.65 -13.02 20.77
CA ARG A 497 -19.27 -13.42 20.47
C ARG A 497 -19.15 -13.93 19.03
N LEU A 498 -18.06 -13.57 18.37
CA LEU A 498 -17.53 -14.27 17.20
C LEU A 498 -16.29 -15.05 17.59
N THR A 499 -16.12 -16.24 17.03
CA THR A 499 -14.91 -17.06 17.19
C THR A 499 -14.52 -17.62 15.82
N ILE A 500 -13.22 -17.74 15.54
CA ILE A 500 -12.72 -18.48 14.38
C ILE A 500 -12.21 -19.84 14.91
N PRO A 501 -12.90 -20.97 14.62
CA PRO A 501 -12.57 -22.26 15.21
C PRO A 501 -11.11 -22.65 15.00
N ASN A 502 -10.53 -23.19 16.08
CA ASN A 502 -9.17 -23.73 16.16
C ASN A 502 -8.04 -22.71 15.86
N THR A 503 -8.25 -21.41 16.15
CA THR A 503 -7.23 -20.35 15.91
C THR A 503 -6.92 -19.46 17.12
N GLY A 504 -7.53 -19.69 18.29
CA GLY A 504 -7.47 -18.80 19.46
C GLY A 504 -8.25 -17.48 19.30
N ILE A 505 -8.37 -16.99 18.07
CA ILE A 505 -8.93 -15.68 17.72
C ILE A 505 -10.45 -15.63 17.93
N SER A 506 -10.88 -14.68 18.75
CA SER A 506 -12.30 -14.40 19.01
C SER A 506 -12.56 -12.94 19.35
N LEU A 507 -13.75 -12.44 19.02
CA LEU A 507 -14.22 -11.09 19.31
C LEU A 507 -15.43 -11.18 20.24
N LEU A 508 -15.28 -10.75 21.49
CA LEU A 508 -16.39 -10.55 22.42
C LEU A 508 -16.97 -9.15 22.23
N ILE A 509 -18.29 -9.08 22.10
CA ILE A 509 -19.07 -7.85 21.98
C ILE A 509 -19.89 -7.73 23.27
N PRO A 510 -19.47 -6.94 24.28
CA PRO A 510 -20.16 -6.83 25.55
C PRO A 510 -21.64 -6.41 25.42
N PRO A 511 -22.49 -6.73 26.41
CA PRO A 511 -23.82 -6.15 26.51
C PRO A 511 -23.73 -4.63 26.52
N GLU A 512 -24.63 -3.98 25.78
CA GLU A 512 -24.67 -2.52 25.56
C GLU A 512 -23.46 -1.91 24.83
N ALA A 513 -22.56 -2.72 24.24
CA ALA A 513 -21.54 -2.22 23.31
C ALA A 513 -22.14 -1.74 21.97
N ILE A 514 -23.27 -2.32 21.55
CA ILE A 514 -24.07 -1.84 20.42
C ILE A 514 -25.23 -0.97 20.96
N PRO A 515 -25.43 0.25 20.44
CA PRO A 515 -26.50 1.13 20.91
C PRO A 515 -27.91 0.50 20.77
N ARG A 516 -28.76 0.68 21.79
CA ARG A 516 -30.15 0.18 21.79
C ARG A 516 -30.92 0.67 20.55
N GLY A 517 -31.67 -0.24 19.92
CA GLY A 517 -32.38 0.02 18.67
C GLY A 517 -31.54 -0.15 17.40
N LYS A 518 -30.22 -0.40 17.51
CA LYS A 518 -29.38 -0.80 16.37
C LYS A 518 -29.13 -2.31 16.35
N ILE A 519 -28.86 -2.81 15.14
CA ILE A 519 -28.38 -4.15 14.85
C ILE A 519 -27.21 -3.97 13.88
N TYR A 520 -26.08 -4.64 14.13
CA TYR A 520 -24.91 -4.64 13.25
C TYR A 520 -24.59 -6.06 12.79
N GLU A 521 -24.35 -6.24 11.50
CA GLU A 521 -23.64 -7.42 10.99
C GLU A 521 -22.14 -7.17 11.16
N ILE A 522 -21.47 -8.06 11.89
CA ILE A 522 -20.05 -7.95 12.22
C ILE A 522 -19.33 -9.19 11.65
N TYR A 523 -18.16 -8.97 11.06
CA TYR A 523 -17.24 -10.02 10.64
C TYR A 523 -15.96 -10.02 11.47
N LEU A 524 -15.32 -11.18 11.53
CA LEU A 524 -14.00 -11.42 12.12
C LEU A 524 -13.24 -12.34 11.16
N THR A 525 -12.04 -11.94 10.73
CA THR A 525 -11.25 -12.71 9.75
C THR A 525 -9.75 -12.63 10.03
N VAL A 526 -9.03 -13.74 9.81
CA VAL A 526 -7.56 -13.76 9.79
C VAL A 526 -7.09 -13.42 8.38
N GLN A 527 -6.32 -12.34 8.25
CA GLN A 527 -5.73 -11.93 6.97
C GLN A 527 -4.52 -12.82 6.65
N ARG A 528 -4.37 -13.21 5.39
CA ARG A 528 -3.11 -13.82 4.90
C ARG A 528 -2.06 -12.73 4.78
N LYS A 529 -0.82 -13.03 5.22
CA LYS A 529 0.32 -12.09 5.18
C LYS A 529 0.72 -11.68 3.74
N GLU A 530 0.28 -12.43 2.75
CA GLU A 530 0.47 -12.15 1.32
C GLU A 530 -0.39 -10.98 0.82
N ASP A 531 -1.61 -10.83 1.37
CA ASP A 531 -2.57 -9.78 0.98
C ASP A 531 -2.25 -8.42 1.64
N LEU A 532 -1.55 -8.41 2.79
CA LEU A 532 -1.23 -7.21 3.57
C LEU A 532 0.26 -7.07 3.87
N ARG A 533 0.95 -6.21 3.09
CA ARG A 533 2.33 -5.79 3.33
C ARG A 533 2.43 -4.85 4.54
N LEU A 534 2.50 -5.43 5.73
CA LEU A 534 2.89 -4.72 6.96
C LEU A 534 4.33 -4.20 6.82
N PRO A 535 4.59 -2.87 6.93
CA PRO A 535 5.95 -2.35 6.99
C PRO A 535 6.58 -2.68 8.36
N VAL A 536 7.55 -3.59 8.31
CA VAL A 536 8.36 -4.04 9.45
C VAL A 536 9.77 -3.51 9.24
N ALA A 537 10.24 -2.64 10.14
CA ALA A 537 11.61 -2.10 10.10
C ALA A 537 12.65 -3.18 10.52
N GLY A 538 13.95 -2.93 10.27
CA GLY A 538 15.00 -3.96 10.36
C GLY A 538 15.13 -4.69 11.71
N CYS A 539 14.76 -4.06 12.82
CA CYS A 539 14.77 -4.66 14.17
C CYS A 539 13.37 -5.02 14.69
N GLN A 540 12.33 -4.85 13.87
CA GLN A 540 10.95 -5.18 14.21
C GLN A 540 10.59 -6.60 13.73
N THR A 541 9.60 -7.21 14.38
CA THR A 541 8.98 -8.47 13.97
C THR A 541 7.47 -8.43 14.18
N LEU A 542 6.72 -9.11 13.31
CA LEU A 542 5.35 -9.50 13.60
C LEU A 542 5.33 -10.47 14.79
N LEU A 543 4.41 -10.29 15.74
CA LEU A 543 4.28 -11.13 16.94
C LEU A 543 2.91 -11.81 17.08
N SER A 544 1.88 -11.35 16.38
CA SER A 544 0.55 -11.96 16.34
C SER A 544 0.10 -12.22 14.90
N PRO A 545 -0.99 -12.97 14.69
CA PRO A 545 -1.72 -12.96 13.43
C PRO A 545 -2.20 -11.54 13.09
N ILE A 546 -2.45 -11.28 11.80
CA ILE A 546 -3.12 -10.06 11.35
C ILE A 546 -4.63 -10.34 11.35
N VAL A 547 -5.39 -9.62 12.18
CA VAL A 547 -6.82 -9.89 12.38
C VAL A 547 -7.64 -8.67 12.01
N SER A 548 -8.70 -8.85 11.22
CA SER A 548 -9.67 -7.79 10.90
C SER A 548 -11.02 -8.09 11.50
N CYS A 549 -11.52 -7.16 12.31
CA CYS A 549 -12.93 -7.09 12.68
C CYS A 549 -13.59 -5.89 11.97
N GLY A 550 -14.86 -6.00 11.60
CA GLY A 550 -15.54 -4.92 10.87
C GLY A 550 -17.04 -5.15 10.72
N PRO A 551 -17.76 -4.26 10.00
CA PRO A 551 -17.21 -3.17 9.18
C PRO A 551 -16.61 -2.00 9.98
N PRO A 552 -15.61 -1.30 9.43
CA PRO A 552 -15.04 -0.10 10.05
C PRO A 552 -16.06 1.04 10.09
N GLY A 553 -15.92 1.95 11.07
CA GLY A 553 -16.79 3.12 11.21
C GLY A 553 -18.14 2.88 11.91
N VAL A 554 -18.42 1.67 12.40
CA VAL A 554 -19.59 1.44 13.26
C VAL A 554 -19.44 2.18 14.60
N VAL A 555 -20.54 2.75 15.09
CA VAL A 555 -20.56 3.46 16.38
C VAL A 555 -20.85 2.46 17.50
N LEU A 556 -19.86 2.24 18.36
CA LEU A 556 -19.96 1.44 19.58
C LEU A 556 -20.15 2.36 20.80
N SER A 557 -20.86 1.88 21.82
CA SER A 557 -21.09 2.57 23.10
C SER A 557 -20.25 2.04 24.26
N ARG A 558 -19.53 0.92 24.04
CA ARG A 558 -18.53 0.32 24.95
C ARG A 558 -17.44 -0.34 24.08
N PRO A 559 -16.19 -0.49 24.55
CA PRO A 559 -15.19 -1.26 23.82
C PRO A 559 -15.61 -2.71 23.62
N VAL A 560 -15.25 -3.28 22.46
CA VAL A 560 -15.26 -4.73 22.21
C VAL A 560 -13.89 -5.32 22.58
N ILE A 561 -13.83 -6.62 22.89
CA ILE A 561 -12.57 -7.31 23.19
C ILE A 561 -12.22 -8.25 22.04
N LEU A 562 -11.09 -7.99 21.38
CA LEU A 562 -10.47 -8.90 20.43
C LEU A 562 -9.37 -9.72 21.14
N SER A 563 -9.61 -11.02 21.31
CA SER A 563 -8.60 -12.00 21.72
C SER A 563 -7.81 -12.47 20.50
N MET A 564 -6.49 -12.48 20.59
CA MET A 564 -5.57 -13.05 19.58
C MET A 564 -4.28 -13.56 20.22
N ASP A 565 -3.76 -14.66 19.68
CA ASP A 565 -2.52 -15.29 20.13
C ASP A 565 -1.28 -14.46 19.77
N HIS A 566 -0.18 -14.66 20.49
CA HIS A 566 1.13 -14.09 20.16
C HIS A 566 2.29 -15.06 20.45
N CYS A 567 3.44 -14.82 19.82
CA CYS A 567 4.63 -15.66 19.94
C CYS A 567 5.79 -15.04 20.75
N PHE A 568 5.66 -13.86 21.38
CA PHE A 568 6.77 -13.27 22.15
C PHE A 568 6.80 -13.77 23.59
N ASP A 569 8.00 -13.96 24.13
CA ASP A 569 8.19 -14.23 25.55
C ASP A 569 7.80 -13.01 26.40
N ALA A 570 7.01 -13.22 27.46
CA ALA A 570 6.27 -12.17 28.16
C ALA A 570 7.13 -11.22 29.02
N CYS A 571 8.46 -11.36 28.97
CA CYS A 571 9.42 -10.42 29.54
C CYS A 571 9.48 -9.12 28.71
N LEU A 572 8.54 -8.20 28.98
CA LEU A 572 8.44 -6.90 28.30
C LEU A 572 9.70 -6.03 28.44
N ASP A 573 10.52 -6.24 29.46
CA ASP A 573 11.77 -5.49 29.66
C ASP A 573 12.77 -5.68 28.51
N ASN A 574 12.63 -6.76 27.72
CA ASN A 574 13.40 -7.02 26.51
C ASN A 574 12.71 -6.55 25.20
N TRP A 575 11.45 -6.12 25.25
CA TRP A 575 10.57 -5.97 24.08
C TRP A 575 9.77 -4.66 24.07
N ALA A 576 10.04 -3.78 23.10
CA ALA A 576 9.15 -2.68 22.77
C ALA A 576 7.99 -3.19 21.87
N VAL A 577 6.94 -3.73 22.48
CA VAL A 577 5.74 -4.22 21.78
C VAL A 577 4.81 -3.06 21.44
N ARG A 578 4.41 -2.95 20.17
CA ARG A 578 3.44 -1.98 19.66
C ARG A 578 2.24 -2.68 19.06
N LEU A 579 1.06 -2.10 19.25
CA LEU A 579 -0.13 -2.43 18.47
C LEU A 579 -0.14 -1.54 17.22
N LYS A 580 -0.13 -2.15 16.04
CA LYS A 580 -0.39 -1.43 14.78
C LYS A 580 -1.84 -1.65 14.34
N LYS A 581 -2.46 -0.58 13.85
CA LYS A 581 -3.79 -0.61 13.21
C LYS A 581 -3.66 -0.21 11.74
N GLN A 582 -4.46 -0.81 10.87
CA GLN A 582 -4.57 -0.36 9.48
C GLN A 582 -5.61 0.76 9.34
N ASN A 583 -5.26 1.81 8.62
CA ASN A 583 -6.17 2.91 8.29
C ASN A 583 -6.98 2.60 7.00
N TYR A 584 -7.89 3.51 6.63
CA TYR A 584 -8.79 3.33 5.48
C TYR A 584 -8.10 3.44 4.10
N GLU A 585 -6.88 4.00 4.06
CA GLU A 585 -6.02 4.06 2.87
C GLU A 585 -5.15 2.80 2.73
N GLY A 586 -5.20 1.89 3.72
CA GLY A 586 -4.42 0.67 3.77
C GLY A 586 -3.04 0.80 4.41
N ALA A 587 -2.66 2.01 4.86
CA ALA A 587 -1.42 2.23 5.60
C ALA A 587 -1.52 1.76 7.06
N TRP A 588 -0.37 1.53 7.70
CA TRP A 588 -0.27 1.01 9.05
C TRP A 588 0.26 2.07 10.02
N GLU A 589 -0.46 2.30 11.11
CA GLU A 589 -0.18 3.30 12.13
C GLU A 589 0.06 2.59 13.48
N ASP A 590 1.08 3.02 14.23
CA ASP A 590 1.28 2.60 15.62
C ASP A 590 0.22 3.31 16.50
N VAL A 591 -0.65 2.54 17.16
CA VAL A 591 -1.81 3.07 17.93
C VAL A 591 -1.74 2.83 19.44
N LEU A 592 -0.81 1.99 19.91
CA LEU A 592 -0.52 1.78 21.33
C LEU A 592 0.90 1.25 21.50
N LEU A 593 1.67 1.80 22.44
CA LEU A 593 2.94 1.24 22.92
C LEU A 593 2.69 0.56 24.27
N MET A 594 2.99 -0.73 24.36
CA MET A 594 2.63 -1.53 25.53
C MET A 594 3.46 -1.10 26.75
N GLY A 595 2.79 -0.55 27.76
CA GLY A 595 3.42 0.00 28.98
C GLY A 595 3.43 1.53 29.07
N GLU A 596 3.20 2.24 27.96
CA GLU A 596 3.07 3.72 27.93
C GLU A 596 1.63 4.16 27.59
N GLU A 597 0.64 3.40 28.07
CA GLU A 597 -0.78 3.62 27.76
C GLU A 597 -1.32 4.93 28.38
N LEU A 598 -1.92 5.81 27.57
CA LEU A 598 -2.53 7.04 28.07
C LEU A 598 -4.03 6.84 28.33
N VAL A 599 -4.55 7.52 29.35
CA VAL A 599 -5.98 7.48 29.73
C VAL A 599 -6.90 8.04 28.62
N SER A 600 -6.34 8.74 27.63
CA SER A 600 -7.02 9.25 26.44
C SER A 600 -7.27 8.20 25.35
N ASP A 601 -6.60 7.05 25.39
CA ASP A 601 -6.45 6.21 24.20
C ASP A 601 -7.67 5.29 24.00
N PRO A 602 -8.20 5.15 22.77
CA PRO A 602 -9.38 4.31 22.49
C PRO A 602 -9.04 2.81 22.35
N TYR A 603 -7.82 2.43 22.75
CA TYR A 603 -7.25 1.08 22.70
C TYR A 603 -6.57 0.75 24.03
N TYR A 604 -6.64 -0.51 24.45
CA TYR A 604 -5.97 -1.04 25.64
C TYR A 604 -5.75 -2.55 25.43
N CYS A 605 -4.56 -3.11 25.68
CA CYS A 605 -4.35 -4.57 25.57
C CYS A 605 -3.91 -5.17 26.90
N GLN A 606 -4.74 -6.06 27.44
CA GLN A 606 -4.26 -7.00 28.45
C GLN A 606 -3.39 -8.05 27.76
N LEU A 607 -2.08 -7.99 28.00
CA LEU A 607 -1.15 -9.05 27.62
C LEU A 607 -1.12 -10.15 28.69
N GLU A 608 -1.15 -11.39 28.24
CA GLU A 608 -0.88 -12.62 29.01
C GLU A 608 0.32 -13.35 28.39
N ALA A 609 0.65 -14.55 28.89
CA ALA A 609 1.79 -15.33 28.41
C ALA A 609 1.73 -15.64 26.90
N GLU A 610 0.54 -15.99 26.39
CA GLU A 610 0.34 -16.48 25.01
C GLU A 610 -0.70 -15.67 24.21
N THR A 611 -1.44 -14.75 24.84
CA THR A 611 -2.56 -14.03 24.21
C THR A 611 -2.59 -12.54 24.57
N CYS A 612 -3.06 -11.70 23.63
CA CYS A 612 -3.51 -10.33 23.88
C CYS A 612 -5.04 -10.29 23.87
N ARG A 613 -5.63 -9.58 24.84
CA ARG A 613 -7.03 -9.15 24.81
C ARG A 613 -7.08 -7.65 24.59
N LEU A 614 -7.25 -7.26 23.34
CA LEU A 614 -7.34 -5.88 22.88
C LEU A 614 -8.78 -5.37 23.07
N PHE A 615 -8.95 -4.45 24.02
CA PHE A 615 -10.12 -3.59 24.09
C PHE A 615 -10.03 -2.51 23.02
N SER A 616 -11.06 -2.36 22.20
CA SER A 616 -11.14 -1.26 21.24
C SER A 616 -12.55 -0.70 21.12
N GLU A 617 -12.64 0.63 21.09
CA GLU A 617 -13.89 1.36 20.82
C GLU A 617 -14.15 1.51 19.31
N GLN A 618 -13.30 0.95 18.44
CA GLN A 618 -13.43 0.98 16.98
C GLN A 618 -13.06 -0.38 16.33
N LEU A 619 -13.90 -0.89 15.43
CA LEU A 619 -13.51 -2.03 14.59
C LEU A 619 -12.44 -1.63 13.55
N GLY A 620 -11.64 -2.61 13.11
CA GLY A 620 -10.58 -2.42 12.12
C GLY A 620 -9.64 -3.63 11.99
N THR A 621 -8.53 -3.44 11.28
CA THR A 621 -7.45 -4.43 11.15
C THR A 621 -6.33 -4.13 12.15
N PHE A 622 -5.89 -5.14 12.89
CA PHE A 622 -4.91 -5.02 13.98
C PHE A 622 -3.81 -6.08 13.87
N ALA A 623 -2.62 -5.76 14.37
CA ALA A 623 -1.50 -6.69 14.52
C ALA A 623 -0.54 -6.22 15.64
N LEU A 624 0.09 -7.15 16.37
CA LEU A 624 1.17 -6.86 17.30
C LEU A 624 2.53 -6.92 16.59
N VAL A 625 3.36 -5.91 16.84
CA VAL A 625 4.71 -5.78 16.31
C VAL A 625 5.68 -5.54 17.46
N GLY A 626 6.65 -6.43 17.63
CA GLY A 626 7.71 -6.29 18.62
C GLY A 626 8.95 -5.66 18.02
N GLU A 627 9.66 -4.86 18.80
CA GLU A 627 11.03 -4.44 18.53
C GLU A 627 11.92 -4.92 19.68
N SER A 628 13.03 -5.57 19.35
CA SER A 628 13.98 -6.08 20.33
C SER A 628 14.75 -4.92 20.97
N LEU A 629 14.81 -4.88 22.29
CA LEU A 629 15.62 -3.92 23.05
C LEU A 629 16.97 -4.53 23.46
N HIS A 630 17.01 -5.84 23.69
CA HIS A 630 18.13 -6.57 24.27
C HIS A 630 18.22 -7.98 23.67
N MET A 631 19.42 -8.56 23.58
CA MET A 631 19.64 -9.95 23.09
C MET A 631 18.98 -11.04 23.97
N GLY A 632 18.36 -10.66 25.09
CA GLY A 632 17.47 -11.52 25.87
C GLY A 632 16.05 -11.65 25.31
N ALA A 633 15.66 -10.83 24.32
CA ALA A 633 14.38 -10.92 23.64
C ALA A 633 14.23 -12.29 22.96
N ALA A 634 13.13 -12.99 23.25
CA ALA A 634 12.86 -14.32 22.73
C ALA A 634 11.45 -14.43 22.13
N LYS A 635 11.34 -15.21 21.06
CA LYS A 635 10.09 -15.76 20.55
C LYS A 635 9.92 -17.20 21.05
N ARG A 636 8.69 -17.60 21.39
CA ARG A 636 8.28 -19.01 21.36
C ARG A 636 8.10 -19.44 19.91
N LEU A 637 8.76 -20.53 19.54
CA LEU A 637 8.49 -21.30 18.34
C LEU A 637 7.80 -22.60 18.71
N ARG A 638 6.80 -23.01 17.93
CA ARG A 638 6.21 -24.34 18.03
C ARG A 638 6.89 -25.29 17.04
N LEU A 639 7.53 -26.31 17.58
CA LEU A 639 8.20 -27.37 16.83
C LEU A 639 7.24 -28.54 16.65
N VAL A 640 6.97 -28.93 15.40
CA VAL A 640 5.98 -29.97 15.08
C VAL A 640 6.53 -30.91 14.02
N LEU A 641 6.47 -32.21 14.31
CA LEU A 641 7.05 -33.26 13.47
C LEU A 641 5.94 -34.02 12.75
N PHE A 642 6.04 -34.07 11.42
CA PHE A 642 5.17 -34.87 10.57
C PHE A 642 5.96 -35.95 9.82
N SER A 643 5.28 -37.03 9.46
CA SER A 643 5.79 -38.02 8.51
C SER A 643 4.71 -38.45 7.52
N ASP A 644 5.10 -39.13 6.46
CA ASP A 644 4.14 -39.68 5.49
C ASP A 644 3.28 -40.77 6.17
N ALA A 645 1.95 -40.63 6.13
CA ALA A 645 1.02 -41.54 6.83
C ALA A 645 0.97 -42.94 6.19
N TYR A 646 1.30 -43.05 4.90
CA TYR A 646 1.46 -44.29 4.16
C TYR A 646 2.77 -44.26 3.38
N CYS A 647 3.59 -45.32 3.52
CA CYS A 647 4.89 -45.42 2.88
C CYS A 647 5.07 -46.79 2.20
N SER A 648 4.88 -46.83 0.88
CA SER A 648 5.18 -47.98 0.01
C SER A 648 6.59 -47.94 -0.59
N THR A 649 7.34 -46.87 -0.35
CA THR A 649 8.68 -46.59 -0.90
C THR A 649 9.81 -47.07 0.01
N LEU A 650 11.03 -47.16 -0.54
CA LEU A 650 12.24 -47.28 0.27
C LEU A 650 12.65 -45.94 0.89
N GLU A 651 12.21 -44.82 0.31
CA GLU A 651 12.34 -43.47 0.88
C GLU A 651 11.22 -43.20 1.87
N TYR A 652 11.54 -42.50 2.97
CA TYR A 652 10.60 -42.08 4.01
C TYR A 652 10.99 -40.69 4.52
N ASN A 653 10.03 -39.77 4.62
CA ASN A 653 10.33 -38.38 4.98
C ASN A 653 9.80 -38.04 6.38
N ILE A 654 10.63 -37.33 7.15
CA ILE A 654 10.22 -36.62 8.36
C ILE A 654 10.32 -35.13 8.07
N ARG A 655 9.21 -34.40 8.23
CA ARG A 655 9.10 -32.95 8.04
C ARG A 655 9.00 -32.28 9.41
N VAL A 656 9.98 -31.43 9.74
CA VAL A 656 10.08 -30.74 11.03
C VAL A 656 9.76 -29.27 10.81
N TYR A 657 8.59 -28.83 11.27
CA TYR A 657 8.16 -27.44 11.20
C TYR A 657 8.68 -26.64 12.38
N CYS A 658 9.04 -25.38 12.12
CA CYS A 658 9.53 -24.42 13.09
C CYS A 658 8.79 -23.10 12.85
N MET A 659 7.59 -22.98 13.41
CA MET A 659 6.67 -21.86 13.21
C MET A 659 6.56 -20.97 14.46
N ASP A 660 6.10 -19.74 14.30
CA ASP A 660 5.68 -18.89 15.42
C ASP A 660 4.62 -19.64 16.27
N ASP A 661 4.71 -19.54 17.60
CA ASP A 661 3.83 -20.26 18.53
C ASP A 661 2.43 -19.62 18.64
N THR A 662 1.61 -19.78 17.61
CA THR A 662 0.20 -19.33 17.56
C THR A 662 -0.71 -20.42 16.98
N GLN A 663 -1.96 -20.49 17.44
CA GLN A 663 -2.87 -21.59 17.10
C GLN A 663 -3.36 -21.51 15.63
N ASP A 664 -3.40 -20.32 15.03
CA ASP A 664 -3.78 -20.13 13.61
C ASP A 664 -2.76 -20.77 12.65
N VAL A 665 -1.45 -20.54 12.85
CA VAL A 665 -0.39 -21.12 12.01
C VAL A 665 -0.32 -22.64 12.22
N PHE A 666 -0.51 -23.11 13.46
CA PHE A 666 -0.62 -24.54 13.75
C PHE A 666 -1.80 -25.19 13.00
N LYS A 667 -2.98 -24.55 12.97
CA LYS A 667 -4.15 -25.00 12.18
C LYS A 667 -3.84 -25.02 10.68
N GLU A 668 -3.22 -23.96 10.14
CA GLU A 668 -2.83 -23.89 8.72
C GLU A 668 -1.86 -25.03 8.34
N VAL A 669 -0.85 -25.32 9.16
CA VAL A 669 0.10 -26.43 8.93
C VAL A 669 -0.58 -27.80 9.05
N MET A 670 -1.42 -28.02 10.08
CA MET A 670 -2.18 -29.27 10.24
C MET A 670 -3.11 -29.52 9.04
N GLN A 671 -3.78 -28.49 8.53
CA GLN A 671 -4.63 -28.59 7.34
C GLN A 671 -3.83 -28.87 6.06
N MET A 672 -2.63 -28.27 5.92
CA MET A 672 -1.74 -28.51 4.79
C MET A 672 -1.15 -29.93 4.80
N GLU A 673 -0.62 -30.40 5.92
CA GLU A 673 -0.08 -31.77 6.04
C GLU A 673 -1.18 -32.82 5.83
N ARG A 674 -2.40 -32.60 6.32
CA ARG A 674 -3.56 -33.47 6.03
C ARG A 674 -3.88 -33.55 4.52
N GLN A 675 -3.62 -32.50 3.73
CA GLN A 675 -3.73 -32.54 2.27
C GLN A 675 -2.54 -33.24 1.60
N LEU A 676 -1.35 -33.17 2.19
CA LEU A 676 -0.14 -33.86 1.71
C LEU A 676 -0.07 -35.35 2.12
N GLY A 677 -1.03 -35.84 2.92
CA GLY A 677 -1.01 -37.21 3.46
C GLY A 677 -0.03 -37.40 4.63
N GLY A 678 0.34 -36.31 5.30
CA GLY A 678 1.15 -36.34 6.52
C GLY A 678 0.34 -36.69 7.77
N ARG A 679 1.03 -37.29 8.75
CA ARG A 679 0.56 -37.52 10.12
C ARG A 679 1.51 -36.85 11.11
N LEU A 680 0.98 -36.35 12.23
CA LEU A 680 1.79 -35.97 13.40
C LEU A 680 2.48 -37.24 13.95
N ILE A 681 3.73 -37.14 14.41
CA ILE A 681 4.49 -38.28 14.97
C ILE A 681 4.97 -38.11 16.42
N ASP A 682 4.91 -36.89 16.96
CA ASP A 682 5.30 -36.56 18.33
C ASP A 682 4.50 -35.32 18.78
N GLU A 683 4.43 -35.05 20.09
CA GLU A 683 3.72 -33.88 20.61
C GLU A 683 4.43 -32.56 20.25
N PRO A 684 3.69 -31.47 19.96
CA PRO A 684 4.28 -30.14 19.72
C PRO A 684 5.12 -29.65 20.90
N HIS A 685 6.41 -29.39 20.67
CA HIS A 685 7.30 -28.83 21.70
C HIS A 685 7.53 -27.33 21.46
N VAL A 686 7.62 -26.55 22.55
CA VAL A 686 7.94 -25.12 22.49
C VAL A 686 9.45 -24.89 22.64
N LEU A 687 10.01 -23.97 21.85
CA LEU A 687 11.41 -23.55 21.91
C LEU A 687 11.51 -22.03 22.01
N LEU A 688 12.35 -21.51 22.92
CA LEU A 688 12.68 -20.08 22.99
C LEU A 688 13.83 -19.74 22.03
N PHE A 689 13.49 -19.02 20.96
CA PHE A 689 14.41 -18.53 19.94
C PHE A 689 14.75 -17.07 20.19
N LYS A 690 16.03 -16.77 20.46
CA LYS A 690 16.51 -15.48 20.98
C LYS A 690 17.07 -14.56 19.89
N ASP A 691 17.04 -13.25 20.13
CA ASP A 691 17.67 -12.21 19.29
C ASP A 691 19.21 -12.22 19.40
N SER A 692 19.81 -13.34 19.06
CA SER A 692 21.26 -13.59 19.08
C SER A 692 21.89 -13.61 17.69
N TYR A 693 21.09 -13.35 16.64
CA TYR A 693 21.48 -13.46 15.22
C TYR A 693 21.92 -14.87 14.76
N HIS A 694 21.80 -15.88 15.63
CA HIS A 694 22.21 -17.25 15.36
C HIS A 694 21.10 -18.09 14.71
N ASN A 695 21.50 -18.93 13.74
CA ASN A 695 20.62 -19.85 13.02
C ASN A 695 20.03 -20.94 13.93
N LEU A 696 18.88 -21.47 13.52
CA LEU A 696 18.33 -22.71 14.07
C LEU A 696 18.91 -23.90 13.31
N ARG A 697 19.53 -24.85 14.02
CA ARG A 697 20.13 -26.07 13.47
C ARG A 697 19.30 -27.30 13.82
N LEU A 698 19.05 -28.14 12.82
CA LEU A 698 18.26 -29.36 12.93
C LEU A 698 19.11 -30.58 12.54
N SER A 699 19.11 -31.64 13.34
CA SER A 699 19.89 -32.86 13.07
C SER A 699 19.15 -34.13 13.50
N ILE A 700 19.60 -35.27 12.96
CA ILE A 700 19.07 -36.60 13.31
C ILE A 700 20.23 -37.51 13.75
N HIS A 701 20.03 -38.19 14.86
CA HIS A 701 21.01 -39.00 15.58
C HIS A 701 20.46 -40.40 15.89
N ASP A 702 21.35 -41.30 16.31
CA ASP A 702 21.07 -42.65 16.85
C ASP A 702 20.21 -43.58 15.98
N MET A 703 20.06 -43.24 14.70
CA MET A 703 19.37 -44.04 13.70
C MET A 703 20.14 -45.34 13.37
N PRO A 704 19.47 -46.51 13.32
CA PRO A 704 20.12 -47.81 13.15
C PRO A 704 20.69 -48.01 11.73
N GLN A 705 21.97 -47.66 11.56
CA GLN A 705 22.71 -47.67 10.29
C GLN A 705 22.75 -49.02 9.54
N ALA A 706 22.47 -50.13 10.23
CA ALA A 706 22.37 -51.45 9.62
C ALA A 706 21.14 -51.62 8.69
N HIS A 707 20.11 -50.79 8.87
CA HIS A 707 18.83 -50.91 8.17
C HIS A 707 18.31 -49.59 7.57
N TRP A 708 18.81 -48.45 8.07
CA TRP A 708 18.41 -47.11 7.64
C TRP A 708 19.60 -46.22 7.29
N ARG A 709 19.45 -45.36 6.29
CA ARG A 709 20.43 -44.37 5.82
C ARG A 709 19.76 -43.01 5.63
N SER A 710 20.44 -41.93 5.99
CA SER A 710 20.00 -40.57 5.64
C SER A 710 20.50 -40.21 4.24
N LYS A 711 19.66 -39.57 3.42
CA LYS A 711 20.09 -39.02 2.12
C LYS A 711 20.74 -37.63 2.24
N LEU A 712 20.74 -37.04 3.44
CA LEU A 712 21.37 -35.75 3.70
C LEU A 712 22.91 -35.89 3.67
N LEU A 713 23.57 -35.11 2.81
CA LEU A 713 25.03 -35.11 2.70
C LEU A 713 25.74 -34.36 3.85
N ALA A 714 25.01 -33.51 4.57
CA ALA A 714 25.45 -32.84 5.78
C ALA A 714 24.93 -33.58 7.02
N GLY A 715 25.61 -33.44 8.17
CA GLY A 715 25.13 -34.00 9.45
C GLY A 715 23.93 -33.25 10.06
N TYR A 716 23.56 -32.10 9.50
CA TYR A 716 22.49 -31.22 9.96
C TYR A 716 21.97 -30.34 8.82
N GLN A 717 20.81 -29.70 9.06
CA GLN A 717 20.24 -28.62 8.25
C GLN A 717 20.20 -27.34 9.10
N GLU A 718 20.12 -26.16 8.47
CA GLU A 718 19.96 -24.89 9.17
C GLU A 718 18.88 -24.02 8.55
N ILE A 719 18.10 -23.36 9.40
CA ILE A 719 17.16 -22.30 9.02
C ILE A 719 17.80 -20.96 9.42
N PRO A 720 18.02 -20.03 8.46
CA PRO A 720 18.64 -18.73 8.73
C PRO A 720 17.86 -17.88 9.74
N PHE A 721 18.57 -17.22 10.66
CA PHE A 721 17.97 -16.40 11.73
C PHE A 721 16.81 -15.50 11.26
N TYR A 722 17.05 -14.65 10.26
CA TYR A 722 16.06 -13.67 9.76
C TYR A 722 14.80 -14.28 9.12
N HIS A 723 14.83 -15.54 8.68
CA HIS A 723 13.62 -16.19 8.15
C HIS A 723 12.61 -16.43 9.28
N ILE A 724 13.09 -16.88 10.43
CA ILE A 724 12.33 -17.11 11.66
C ILE A 724 12.01 -15.77 12.32
N TRP A 725 13.03 -14.94 12.55
CA TRP A 725 12.89 -13.73 13.37
C TRP A 725 11.84 -12.79 12.81
N ASN A 726 11.86 -12.50 11.50
CA ASN A 726 10.93 -11.55 10.88
C ASN A 726 9.49 -12.11 10.71
N GLY A 727 9.27 -13.40 11.03
CA GLY A 727 7.99 -14.10 10.86
C GLY A 727 7.49 -14.10 9.40
N SER A 728 8.38 -13.94 8.42
CA SER A 728 8.01 -13.70 7.01
C SER A 728 7.56 -14.96 6.27
N GLN A 729 7.84 -16.15 6.82
CA GLN A 729 7.50 -17.44 6.22
C GLN A 729 6.79 -18.29 7.29
N ARG A 730 5.47 -18.43 7.18
CA ARG A 730 4.64 -19.13 8.19
C ARG A 730 4.97 -20.62 8.33
N TYR A 731 5.36 -21.28 7.24
CA TYR A 731 5.45 -22.74 7.15
C TYR A 731 6.91 -23.22 7.02
N LEU A 732 7.83 -22.57 7.73
CA LEU A 732 9.25 -22.94 7.78
C LEU A 732 9.41 -24.38 8.27
N HIS A 733 10.11 -25.20 7.50
CA HIS A 733 10.40 -26.58 7.85
C HIS A 733 11.70 -27.08 7.21
N CYS A 734 12.27 -28.14 7.79
CA CYS A 734 13.28 -28.98 7.14
C CYS A 734 12.72 -30.38 6.89
N THR A 735 13.15 -31.02 5.80
CA THR A 735 12.77 -32.40 5.48
C THR A 735 13.99 -33.31 5.62
N PHE A 736 13.89 -34.35 6.45
CA PHE A 736 14.87 -35.42 6.54
C PHE A 736 14.38 -36.60 5.72
N THR A 737 14.94 -36.79 4.52
CA THR A 737 14.69 -37.96 3.69
C THR A 737 15.60 -39.11 4.12
N LEU A 738 14.97 -40.14 4.67
CA LEU A 738 15.59 -41.38 5.11
C LEU A 738 15.34 -42.49 4.07
N GLU A 739 16.17 -43.52 4.09
CA GLU A 739 16.13 -44.64 3.16
C GLU A 739 16.30 -45.96 3.91
N ARG A 740 15.31 -46.85 3.81
CA ARG A 740 15.37 -48.20 4.37
C ARG A 740 15.97 -49.19 3.37
N LEU A 741 16.73 -50.15 3.89
CA LEU A 741 17.39 -51.20 3.11
C LEU A 741 16.40 -52.15 2.40
N SER A 742 15.20 -52.33 2.95
CA SER A 742 14.15 -53.21 2.44
C SER A 742 12.77 -52.70 2.84
N LEU A 743 11.74 -53.02 2.04
CA LEU A 743 10.33 -52.77 2.41
C LEU A 743 9.88 -53.57 3.64
N SER A 744 10.62 -54.64 4.01
CA SER A 744 10.41 -55.38 5.26
C SER A 744 10.93 -54.64 6.51
N THR A 745 11.74 -53.60 6.34
CA THR A 745 12.16 -52.72 7.44
C THR A 745 11.03 -51.74 7.73
N CYS A 746 10.38 -51.91 8.88
CA CYS A 746 9.24 -51.09 9.31
C CYS A 746 9.51 -50.32 10.61
N GLU A 747 10.53 -50.69 11.39
CA GLU A 747 10.86 -50.06 12.67
C GLU A 747 11.92 -48.99 12.46
N LEU A 748 11.67 -47.79 12.98
CA LEU A 748 12.58 -46.65 12.95
C LEU A 748 12.68 -46.08 14.35
N THR A 749 13.89 -46.17 14.92
CA THR A 749 14.30 -45.46 16.12
C THR A 749 15.30 -44.37 15.73
N CYS A 750 15.16 -43.15 16.26
CA CYS A 750 16.13 -42.07 16.11
C CYS A 750 15.86 -40.93 17.11
N GLN A 751 16.89 -40.13 17.40
CA GLN A 751 16.72 -38.87 18.13
C GLN A 751 16.79 -37.70 17.14
N LEU A 752 15.78 -36.82 17.15
CA LEU A 752 15.78 -35.61 16.33
C LEU A 752 16.05 -34.39 17.22
N CYS A 753 17.03 -33.57 16.84
CA CYS A 753 17.53 -32.46 17.63
C CYS A 753 17.28 -31.13 16.91
N VAL A 754 16.76 -30.12 17.62
CA VAL A 754 16.48 -28.78 17.10
C VAL A 754 17.03 -27.74 18.07
N TRP A 755 18.10 -27.04 17.70
CA TRP A 755 18.86 -26.16 18.60
C TRP A 755 19.20 -24.83 17.92
N GLN A 756 19.02 -23.71 18.60
CA GLN A 756 19.62 -22.44 18.16
C GLN A 756 21.12 -22.50 18.47
N VAL A 757 21.97 -22.08 17.52
CA VAL A 757 23.42 -22.01 17.79
C VAL A 757 23.67 -21.00 18.92
N GLU A 758 24.43 -21.41 19.94
CA GLU A 758 24.65 -20.68 21.20
C GLU A 758 23.36 -20.30 21.97
N GLY A 759 22.24 -20.96 21.68
CA GLY A 759 20.94 -20.76 22.34
C GLY A 759 20.36 -22.04 22.95
N GLU A 760 19.02 -22.08 23.07
CA GLU A 760 18.28 -23.23 23.59
C GLU A 760 17.96 -24.25 22.48
N GLY A 761 17.47 -25.43 22.87
CA GLY A 761 17.03 -26.46 21.94
C GLY A 761 16.18 -27.55 22.58
N GLN A 762 15.60 -28.38 21.72
CA GLN A 762 14.72 -29.50 22.06
C GLN A 762 15.21 -30.79 21.37
N SER A 763 14.86 -31.94 21.96
CA SER A 763 15.18 -33.25 21.38
C SER A 763 14.01 -34.23 21.47
N PHE A 764 13.56 -34.71 20.31
CA PHE A 764 12.46 -35.66 20.13
C PHE A 764 13.03 -37.09 20.10
N SER A 765 12.43 -38.01 20.83
CA SER A 765 12.88 -39.40 20.91
C SER A 765 11.90 -40.31 20.18
N LEU A 766 12.15 -40.50 18.88
CA LEU A 766 11.22 -41.15 17.97
C LEU A 766 11.45 -42.67 17.96
N ASP A 767 10.43 -43.43 18.35
CA ASP A 767 10.33 -44.88 18.19
C ASP A 767 8.94 -45.22 17.64
N PHE A 768 8.87 -45.64 16.36
CA PHE A 768 7.60 -46.09 15.78
C PHE A 768 7.79 -47.15 14.68
N ASN A 769 6.75 -47.98 14.53
CA ASN A 769 6.68 -49.02 13.50
C ASN A 769 5.75 -48.56 12.37
N ILE A 770 6.34 -48.19 11.23
CA ILE A 770 5.71 -47.61 10.03
C ILE A 770 4.50 -48.43 9.53
N ALA A 771 4.49 -49.76 9.74
CA ALA A 771 3.39 -50.63 9.34
C ALA A 771 2.23 -50.68 10.37
N LYS A 772 2.52 -50.52 11.67
CA LYS A 772 1.50 -50.51 12.73
C LYS A 772 0.71 -49.19 12.78
N VAL A 773 1.38 -48.06 12.56
CA VAL A 773 0.76 -46.71 12.64
C VAL A 773 -0.40 -46.53 11.64
N THR A 774 -0.56 -47.43 10.66
CA THR A 774 -1.75 -47.55 9.80
C THR A 774 -3.08 -47.87 10.53
N PHE A 775 -3.04 -48.32 11.79
CA PHE A 775 -4.24 -48.75 12.54
C PHE A 775 -4.65 -47.84 13.71
N ASP A 776 -3.70 -47.15 14.35
CA ASP A 776 -3.96 -46.27 15.51
C ASP A 776 -4.57 -44.90 15.13
N THR A 777 -4.85 -44.69 13.84
CA THR A 777 -5.44 -43.51 13.16
C THR A 777 -6.87 -43.14 13.61
N ARG A 778 -7.28 -43.50 14.83
CA ARG A 778 -8.57 -43.12 15.44
C ARG A 778 -8.44 -42.52 16.83
N ALA A 779 -7.30 -42.63 17.50
CA ALA A 779 -7.11 -42.01 18.82
C ALA A 779 -6.90 -40.50 18.68
N LEU A 780 -5.74 -40.09 18.15
CA LEU A 780 -5.33 -38.68 18.07
C LEU A 780 -6.24 -37.81 17.18
N ASP A 781 -6.67 -38.29 16.01
CA ASP A 781 -7.60 -37.52 15.16
C ASP A 781 -8.96 -37.26 15.84
N SER A 782 -9.45 -38.17 16.70
CA SER A 782 -10.77 -38.01 17.34
C SER A 782 -10.78 -36.89 18.38
N GLU A 783 -9.68 -36.63 19.06
CA GLU A 783 -9.61 -35.59 20.10
C GLU A 783 -9.61 -34.17 19.49
N PHE A 784 -8.97 -34.00 18.33
CA PHE A 784 -8.98 -32.73 17.58
C PHE A 784 -10.23 -32.51 16.73
N LEU A 785 -10.86 -33.57 16.19
CA LEU A 785 -12.10 -33.44 15.39
C LEU A 785 -13.33 -33.01 16.23
N LEU A 786 -13.27 -33.10 17.55
CA LEU A 786 -14.37 -32.67 18.43
C LEU A 786 -14.53 -31.14 18.55
N MET A 787 -13.54 -30.35 18.14
CA MET A 787 -13.57 -28.88 18.25
C MET A 787 -14.28 -28.16 17.08
N ASP A 788 -14.50 -28.84 15.95
CA ASP A 788 -15.18 -28.27 14.77
C ASP A 788 -16.71 -28.09 14.98
N SER A 789 -17.25 -28.54 16.12
CA SER A 789 -18.68 -28.44 16.47
C SER A 789 -19.08 -27.13 17.16
N ASN A 790 -18.13 -26.24 17.45
CA ASN A 790 -18.38 -24.99 18.17
C ASN A 790 -18.97 -23.89 17.27
N ALA A 791 -20.02 -23.22 17.76
CA ALA A 791 -20.70 -22.16 17.01
C ALA A 791 -19.77 -20.94 16.76
N THR A 792 -19.62 -20.56 15.49
CA THR A 792 -18.76 -19.44 15.05
C THR A 792 -19.30 -18.07 15.47
N ALA A 793 -20.60 -17.98 15.74
CA ALA A 793 -21.28 -16.80 16.25
C ALA A 793 -22.32 -17.20 17.32
N LEU A 794 -22.30 -16.50 18.47
CA LEU A 794 -23.26 -16.65 19.56
C LEU A 794 -23.81 -15.27 19.91
N ALA A 795 -25.12 -15.09 19.94
CA ALA A 795 -25.76 -13.77 20.09
C ALA A 795 -26.62 -13.69 21.35
N GLY A 796 -26.52 -12.56 22.08
CA GLY A 796 -27.23 -12.37 23.34
C GLY A 796 -26.74 -13.30 24.45
N PRO A 797 -27.62 -13.74 25.39
CA PRO A 797 -27.22 -14.43 26.61
C PRO A 797 -26.36 -15.70 26.42
N SER A 798 -26.53 -16.44 25.32
CA SER A 798 -25.77 -17.66 25.04
C SER A 798 -24.28 -17.44 24.74
N ALA A 799 -23.82 -16.18 24.64
CA ALA A 799 -22.43 -15.82 24.45
C ALA A 799 -21.65 -15.54 25.75
N PHE A 800 -22.31 -15.59 26.91
CA PHE A 800 -21.77 -15.17 28.21
C PHE A 800 -21.97 -16.26 29.27
N GLN A 801 -21.00 -16.44 30.15
CA GLN A 801 -21.09 -17.39 31.27
C GLN A 801 -21.76 -16.76 32.51
N ILE A 802 -21.74 -15.43 32.65
CA ILE A 802 -22.38 -14.72 33.77
C ILE A 802 -23.78 -14.24 33.33
N PRO A 803 -24.87 -14.75 33.94
CA PRO A 803 -26.22 -14.26 33.66
C PRO A 803 -26.36 -12.75 33.88
N TYR A 804 -27.06 -12.08 32.97
CA TYR A 804 -27.18 -10.61 32.95
C TYR A 804 -27.62 -9.99 34.29
N LEU A 805 -28.57 -10.64 34.99
CA LEU A 805 -29.05 -10.19 36.30
C LEU A 805 -28.00 -10.33 37.42
N ILE A 806 -27.17 -11.39 37.39
CA ILE A 806 -26.05 -11.58 38.31
C ILE A 806 -24.99 -10.52 38.03
N ARG A 807 -24.65 -10.31 36.75
CA ARG A 807 -23.68 -9.29 36.31
C ARG A 807 -24.08 -7.89 36.76
N GLN A 808 -25.35 -7.50 36.61
CA GLN A 808 -25.84 -6.19 37.07
C GLN A 808 -25.69 -6.02 38.60
N LYS A 809 -26.07 -7.04 39.40
CA LYS A 809 -25.91 -7.00 40.86
C LYS A 809 -24.44 -6.80 41.26
N ILE A 810 -23.52 -7.59 40.69
CA ILE A 810 -22.08 -7.51 40.96
C ILE A 810 -21.54 -6.10 40.68
N CYS A 811 -21.87 -5.52 39.53
CA CYS A 811 -21.45 -4.15 39.20
C CYS A 811 -21.98 -3.13 40.21
N SER A 812 -23.27 -3.20 40.56
CA SER A 812 -23.88 -2.29 41.55
C SER A 812 -23.29 -2.40 42.96
N SER A 813 -22.73 -3.56 43.34
CA SER A 813 -22.10 -3.77 44.64
C SER A 813 -20.63 -3.33 44.68
N LEU A 814 -19.92 -3.32 43.54
CA LEU A 814 -18.47 -3.08 43.48
C LEU A 814 -18.03 -1.79 42.77
N ASP A 815 -18.86 -1.17 41.93
CA ASP A 815 -18.55 0.15 41.33
C ASP A 815 -18.61 1.29 42.37
N ALA A 816 -19.36 1.11 43.47
CA ALA A 816 -19.40 2.06 44.58
C ALA A 816 -18.11 2.00 45.42
N PRO A 817 -17.33 3.09 45.55
CA PRO A 817 -16.05 3.09 46.23
C PRO A 817 -16.23 2.79 47.73
N CYS A 818 -15.57 1.74 48.21
CA CYS A 818 -15.73 1.26 49.58
C CYS A 818 -14.55 1.74 50.46
N PRO A 819 -14.80 2.30 51.66
CA PRO A 819 -13.73 2.83 52.52
C PRO A 819 -12.75 1.74 53.01
N ASN A 820 -13.18 0.48 53.03
CA ASN A 820 -12.36 -0.67 53.38
C ASN A 820 -11.58 -1.26 52.18
N GLY A 821 -11.64 -0.64 50.99
CA GLY A 821 -11.03 -1.15 49.75
C GLY A 821 -11.74 -2.34 49.10
N ALA A 822 -12.82 -2.85 49.71
CA ALA A 822 -13.63 -3.98 49.22
C ALA A 822 -14.57 -3.59 48.05
N ASP A 823 -14.00 -2.99 47.01
CA ASP A 823 -14.65 -2.59 45.76
C ASP A 823 -13.97 -3.25 44.54
N TRP A 824 -14.27 -2.78 43.34
CA TRP A 824 -13.72 -3.28 42.07
C TRP A 824 -12.19 -3.40 42.04
N ARG A 825 -11.47 -2.61 42.85
CA ARG A 825 -10.00 -2.69 42.94
C ARG A 825 -9.55 -4.02 43.56
N MET A 826 -10.17 -4.45 44.66
CA MET A 826 -9.86 -5.75 45.27
C MET A 826 -10.15 -6.90 44.31
N LEU A 827 -11.24 -6.82 43.53
CA LEU A 827 -11.54 -7.80 42.47
C LEU A 827 -10.42 -7.86 41.41
N ALA A 828 -9.99 -6.70 40.90
CA ALA A 828 -8.87 -6.61 39.96
C ALA A 828 -7.58 -7.21 40.54
N GLN A 829 -7.26 -6.94 41.82
CA GLN A 829 -6.09 -7.53 42.49
C GLN A 829 -6.17 -9.06 42.58
N ARG A 830 -7.31 -9.63 42.99
CA ARG A 830 -7.48 -11.09 43.05
C ARG A 830 -7.42 -11.75 41.66
N LEU A 831 -7.83 -11.03 40.61
CA LEU A 831 -7.71 -11.46 39.21
C LEU A 831 -6.35 -11.11 38.57
N LYS A 832 -5.38 -10.60 39.35
CA LYS A 832 -4.02 -10.20 38.92
C LYS A 832 -3.94 -9.07 37.88
N LEU A 833 -4.97 -8.24 37.79
CA LEU A 833 -5.11 -7.12 36.85
C LEU A 833 -4.49 -5.80 37.35
N GLU A 834 -3.50 -5.88 38.25
CA GLU A 834 -3.02 -4.73 39.03
C GLU A 834 -2.32 -3.65 38.21
N ARG A 835 -1.64 -4.04 37.11
CA ARG A 835 -0.78 -3.14 36.31
C ARG A 835 -1.55 -1.96 35.67
N HIS A 836 -2.86 -2.08 35.47
CA HIS A 836 -3.65 -1.14 34.65
C HIS A 836 -4.88 -0.55 35.38
N MET A 837 -4.79 -0.34 36.70
CA MET A 837 -5.90 0.19 37.51
C MET A 837 -6.48 1.54 37.01
N SER A 838 -5.64 2.36 36.38
CA SER A 838 -6.00 3.66 35.77
C SER A 838 -7.00 3.51 34.62
N PHE A 839 -6.84 2.49 33.77
CA PHE A 839 -7.75 2.22 32.65
C PHE A 839 -9.15 1.90 33.16
N PHE A 840 -9.27 0.95 34.11
CA PHE A 840 -10.57 0.56 34.67
C PHE A 840 -11.26 1.74 35.36
N ALA A 841 -10.52 2.56 36.11
CA ALA A 841 -11.05 3.77 36.76
C ALA A 841 -11.60 4.84 35.79
N SER A 842 -11.15 4.84 34.53
CA SER A 842 -11.62 5.80 33.51
C SER A 842 -13.01 5.48 32.93
N LYS A 843 -13.47 4.23 33.05
CA LYS A 843 -14.68 3.74 32.40
C LYS A 843 -15.88 3.83 33.35
N ALA A 844 -17.08 4.08 32.79
CA ALA A 844 -18.30 4.37 33.56
C ALA A 844 -18.81 3.26 34.51
N SER A 845 -18.25 2.04 34.41
CA SER A 845 -18.45 0.93 35.33
C SER A 845 -17.18 0.07 35.30
N PRO A 846 -16.22 0.30 36.21
CA PRO A 846 -14.96 -0.45 36.26
C PRO A 846 -15.19 -1.96 36.40
N THR A 847 -16.13 -2.36 37.26
CA THR A 847 -16.45 -3.78 37.51
C THR A 847 -16.94 -4.47 36.24
N SER A 848 -17.79 -3.81 35.45
CA SER A 848 -18.35 -4.41 34.24
C SER A 848 -17.26 -4.71 33.20
N VAL A 849 -16.24 -3.84 33.08
CA VAL A 849 -15.09 -4.04 32.17
C VAL A 849 -14.17 -5.17 32.68
N ILE A 850 -14.00 -5.32 33.99
CA ILE A 850 -13.27 -6.44 34.60
C ILE A 850 -14.01 -7.77 34.34
N LEU A 851 -15.35 -7.78 34.40
CA LEU A 851 -16.15 -8.96 34.06
C LEU A 851 -16.12 -9.29 32.55
N ASP A 852 -16.07 -8.29 31.66
CA ASP A 852 -15.82 -8.52 30.23
C ASP A 852 -14.45 -9.18 29.98
N LEU A 853 -13.41 -8.77 30.72
CA LEU A 853 -12.09 -9.42 30.65
C LEU A 853 -12.15 -10.87 31.14
N TRP A 854 -12.84 -11.13 32.25
CA TRP A 854 -13.01 -12.48 32.80
C TRP A 854 -13.76 -13.42 31.82
N GLU A 855 -14.82 -12.93 31.16
CA GLU A 855 -15.56 -13.65 30.10
C GLU A 855 -14.72 -13.89 28.83
N ALA A 856 -13.82 -12.95 28.50
CA ALA A 856 -12.87 -13.11 27.40
C ALA A 856 -11.69 -14.05 27.75
N GLN A 857 -11.39 -14.25 29.04
CA GLN A 857 -10.39 -15.20 29.54
C GLN A 857 -10.93 -16.63 29.66
N HIS A 858 -12.10 -16.81 30.29
CA HIS A 858 -12.56 -18.11 30.79
C HIS A 858 -13.68 -18.73 29.92
N PHE A 859 -13.65 -18.51 28.61
CA PHE A 859 -14.70 -19.02 27.73
C PHE A 859 -14.57 -20.54 27.51
N HIS A 860 -15.69 -21.27 27.61
CA HIS A 860 -15.79 -22.75 27.69
C HIS A 860 -15.10 -23.42 28.89
N SER A 861 -14.03 -22.85 29.46
CA SER A 861 -13.30 -23.41 30.62
C SER A 861 -13.71 -22.82 31.98
N GLY A 862 -14.47 -21.73 31.98
CA GLY A 862 -14.77 -20.93 33.16
C GLY A 862 -15.80 -21.54 34.08
N ASN A 863 -15.36 -21.92 35.28
CA ASN A 863 -16.27 -22.30 36.35
C ASN A 863 -16.68 -21.05 37.14
N ILE A 864 -17.95 -20.63 37.02
CA ILE A 864 -18.51 -19.45 37.72
C ILE A 864 -18.33 -19.51 39.25
N ASN A 865 -18.16 -20.70 39.84
CA ASN A 865 -17.84 -20.87 41.26
C ASN A 865 -16.47 -20.31 41.66
N GLN A 866 -15.51 -20.17 40.73
CA GLN A 866 -14.24 -19.48 40.97
C GLN A 866 -14.48 -17.98 41.22
N LEU A 867 -15.30 -17.34 40.39
CA LEU A 867 -15.72 -15.96 40.59
C LEU A 867 -16.51 -15.80 41.90
N ALA A 868 -17.40 -16.74 42.23
CA ALA A 868 -18.13 -16.75 43.50
C ALA A 868 -17.18 -16.86 44.73
N THR A 869 -16.12 -17.66 44.63
CA THR A 869 -15.09 -17.78 45.68
C THR A 869 -14.33 -16.46 45.84
N VAL A 870 -13.89 -15.84 44.74
CA VAL A 870 -13.25 -14.51 44.77
C VAL A 870 -14.18 -13.44 45.38
N MET A 871 -15.48 -13.48 45.10
CA MET A 871 -16.46 -12.56 45.70
C MET A 871 -16.65 -12.77 47.21
N ALA A 872 -16.67 -14.02 47.68
CA ALA A 872 -16.73 -14.34 49.11
C ALA A 872 -15.47 -13.84 49.85
N ASP A 873 -14.30 -14.02 49.23
CA ASP A 873 -12.99 -13.57 49.72
C ASP A 873 -12.84 -12.04 49.83
N ILE A 874 -13.68 -11.27 49.13
CA ILE A 874 -13.76 -9.80 49.22
C ILE A 874 -14.58 -9.37 50.46
N GLY A 875 -15.20 -10.31 51.19
CA GLY A 875 -15.93 -10.06 52.44
C GLY A 875 -17.37 -9.60 52.23
N LYS A 876 -17.87 -9.62 50.99
CA LYS A 876 -19.29 -9.43 50.67
C LYS A 876 -20.03 -10.72 51.03
N GLN A 877 -21.00 -10.68 51.96
CA GLN A 877 -21.87 -11.84 52.27
C GLN A 877 -22.90 -12.15 51.17
N GLU A 878 -22.57 -11.87 49.92
CA GLU A 878 -23.43 -11.95 48.75
C GLU A 878 -23.17 -13.22 47.92
N ALA A 879 -22.55 -14.25 48.52
CA ALA A 879 -22.40 -15.57 47.88
C ALA A 879 -23.75 -16.19 47.44
N MET A 880 -24.87 -15.78 48.06
CA MET A 880 -26.22 -16.12 47.60
C MET A 880 -26.62 -15.52 46.24
N ILE A 881 -25.88 -14.55 45.66
CA ILE A 881 -26.16 -14.05 44.31
C ILE A 881 -26.03 -15.16 43.27
N PHE A 882 -25.15 -16.15 43.50
CA PHE A 882 -24.95 -17.32 42.64
C PHE A 882 -25.89 -18.50 42.97
N LEU A 883 -26.85 -18.34 43.89
CA LEU A 883 -27.90 -19.33 44.18
C LEU A 883 -29.18 -19.12 43.36
N VAL A 884 -29.15 -18.28 42.32
CA VAL A 884 -30.19 -18.27 41.29
C VAL A 884 -30.04 -19.56 40.47
N SER A 885 -30.96 -20.50 40.66
CA SER A 885 -30.96 -21.79 39.97
C SER A 885 -31.30 -21.65 38.47
N ASP A 886 -30.91 -22.65 37.66
CA ASP A 886 -31.16 -22.72 36.20
C ASP A 886 -32.65 -22.66 35.76
N GLY A 887 -33.59 -22.51 36.70
CA GLY A 887 -35.02 -22.33 36.43
C GLY A 887 -35.51 -20.88 36.34
N GLU A 888 -34.65 -19.86 36.56
CA GLU A 888 -35.03 -18.43 36.54
C GLU A 888 -34.32 -17.59 35.43
N CYS A 889 -33.61 -18.24 34.49
CA CYS A 889 -32.90 -17.58 33.38
C CYS A 889 -33.52 -17.88 32.01
#